data_AF-D5EPK5-F1
#
_entry.id   AF-D5EPK5-F1
#
_cell.length_a   1.000
_cell.length_b   1.000
_cell.length_c   1.000
_cell.angle_alpha   90.00
_cell.angle_beta   90.00
_cell.angle_gamma   90.00
#
_symmetry.space_group_name_H-M   'P 1'
#
loop_
_entity.id
_entity.type
_entity.pdbx_description
1 polymer ?
#
loop_
_entity_poly.entity_id
_entity_poly.type
_entity_poly.pdbx_seq_one_letter_code
_entity_poly.pdbx_strand_id
1 'polypeptide(L)'
;MATPLQELARFPVQGDNAAIALKDLKRGTRIQNGDTEIELQHDILTGHRFAAIDIKSGERITSWNYPFGTAERDIQAGEYLCNRNVLFRLSIQEDPHFTELELPKEPNFNDEIDPYGFDANKWVEPAAIEMNLDGRSFMGYDRGSRGSGTRNHLVILNTSSTTAPLVERLEAIYKKQVERIENVDAVIGLRHTETVSPDEEEHERTLRTLSGLLSNSNVGGFVAIDSGLDDDLTNDELIGWMKSNGLPVDEMRFELLSASDSFGEDVKRCSEKIEGMLDILSTDQRTERPVSHLRIGLQCGASDAFSGICGNVLSGAIGREVIRLGGIANLTETPELSGAEDYTLSSIASPQIAPRFLAMLERFKTYLGWHGGKVDKNPSEGNLLGGLYNITLKSLGAAVKRDPKIPIQHIIEYGQGMSEPGFYFMDGMGGDIASYTGQAAAGCNIVLFVTGRGSPTNSSIVPTIKIVNTTVRYKMMEGDIDINAGEYLDGKPMEQLTEEALDHVVTIASGERTKGERRNQNIDLLWRRKFFRNKPTEAADSIPTRFSGNPLLAQAPKGGALNFNFQGRSKAGEILPKPKVALIIPTVGCSLATAQQAADRLNQSEWVKSGRVTRFAVLANTEGCGVTTGAEVLNFILSYATHRQVEACLFLSLGCEMVSPGFIKSAMRGEDIGFPEITAAAKKSNLDPDKFGWLTIQDAGGTEHTLTAASEWFDQALSKAPSCEAAEGNAANLRVGLLTSGFVSDVAQDSIAEYARQIISAGGSVVIPQASTLLHSDKLFAQFPIEPSLVFAQAIDEPGLHVMESVTDNRLEQVTGLGAAVDVIINFSETRPITAHTLTPTLNVTASQVRGDFDLQLKAGDEAEWSQQIADISSAVLSGVYEPRQNTQGHTGNQIPRGARAHAI
;
A
#
# COMPACT_ATOMS: atom_id res chain seq x y z
N MET A 1 -36.91 32.51 -6.15
CA MET A 1 -37.80 31.37 -5.86
C MET A 1 -36.93 30.29 -5.26
N ALA A 2 -37.40 29.61 -4.20
CA ALA A 2 -36.66 28.52 -3.59
C ALA A 2 -36.52 27.34 -4.57
N THR A 3 -35.33 26.76 -4.63
CA THR A 3 -35.06 25.57 -5.46
C THR A 3 -35.43 24.31 -4.67
N PRO A 4 -36.08 23.30 -5.26
CA PRO A 4 -36.36 22.04 -4.57
C PRO A 4 -35.09 21.42 -3.98
N LEU A 5 -35.17 20.94 -2.73
CA LEU A 5 -34.05 20.28 -2.04
C LEU A 5 -33.44 19.19 -2.92
N GLN A 6 -34.26 18.44 -3.63
CA GLN A 6 -33.84 17.33 -4.48
C GLN A 6 -32.95 17.73 -5.67
N GLU A 7 -32.88 19.01 -6.04
CA GLU A 7 -31.98 19.49 -7.10
C GLU A 7 -30.62 19.93 -6.57
N LEU A 8 -30.51 20.15 -5.25
CA LEU A 8 -29.33 20.73 -4.60
C LEU A 8 -28.69 19.82 -3.56
N ALA A 9 -29.47 18.92 -2.96
CA ALA A 9 -29.06 18.07 -1.85
C ALA A 9 -29.83 16.73 -1.82
N ARG A 10 -29.32 15.78 -1.04
CA ARG A 10 -29.94 14.48 -0.76
C ARG A 10 -29.91 14.17 0.72
N PHE A 11 -30.96 13.53 1.21
CA PHE A 11 -30.90 12.75 2.43
C PHE A 11 -30.43 11.33 2.08
N PRO A 12 -29.52 10.74 2.86
CA PRO A 12 -29.19 9.32 2.72
C PRO A 12 -30.41 8.42 2.88
N VAL A 13 -31.24 8.67 3.90
CA VAL A 13 -32.55 8.04 4.07
C VAL A 13 -33.58 9.05 4.57
N GLN A 14 -34.85 8.74 4.38
CA GLN A 14 -35.93 9.56 4.94
C GLN A 14 -35.88 9.52 6.48
N GLY A 15 -35.91 10.70 7.12
CA GLY A 15 -35.85 10.87 8.57
C GLY A 15 -34.58 11.57 9.07
N ASP A 16 -33.54 11.65 8.23
CA ASP A 16 -32.31 12.37 8.58
C ASP A 16 -32.54 13.88 8.76
N ASN A 17 -31.83 14.47 9.74
CA ASN A 17 -31.85 15.92 9.97
C ASN A 17 -30.68 16.67 9.29
N ALA A 18 -29.74 15.95 8.69
CA ALA A 18 -28.63 16.49 7.90
C ALA A 18 -28.77 16.14 6.41
N ALA A 19 -28.70 17.15 5.53
CA ALA A 19 -28.74 16.97 4.08
C ALA A 19 -27.35 17.12 3.46
N ILE A 20 -27.00 16.26 2.51
CA ILE A 20 -25.71 16.28 1.78
C ILE A 20 -25.88 17.12 0.52
N ALA A 21 -25.03 18.14 0.33
CA ALA A 21 -25.02 18.96 -0.88
C ALA A 21 -24.49 18.18 -2.10
N LEU A 22 -25.20 18.25 -3.23
CA LEU A 22 -24.82 17.58 -4.48
C LEU A 22 -23.81 18.36 -5.34
N LYS A 23 -23.64 19.65 -5.01
CA LYS A 23 -22.72 20.60 -5.66
C LYS A 23 -22.40 21.71 -4.67
N ASP A 24 -21.49 22.60 -5.00
CA ASP A 24 -21.21 23.76 -4.16
C ASP A 24 -22.42 24.70 -4.15
N LEU A 25 -22.84 25.09 -2.95
CA LEU A 25 -23.97 25.96 -2.71
C LEU A 25 -23.48 27.24 -2.04
N LYS A 26 -23.89 28.39 -2.56
CA LYS A 26 -23.51 29.69 -1.98
C LYS A 26 -24.43 30.08 -0.84
N ARG A 27 -23.89 30.82 0.13
CA ARG A 27 -24.66 31.49 1.17
C ARG A 27 -25.83 32.29 0.57
N GLY A 28 -26.97 32.28 1.24
CA GLY A 28 -28.21 32.92 0.78
C GLY A 28 -29.00 32.10 -0.24
N THR A 29 -28.50 30.92 -0.67
CA THR A 29 -29.29 29.99 -1.48
C THR A 29 -30.54 29.57 -0.70
N ARG A 30 -31.71 29.67 -1.35
CA ARG A 30 -33.01 29.29 -0.79
C ARG A 30 -33.44 27.93 -1.30
N ILE A 31 -33.69 27.02 -0.37
CA ILE A 31 -33.99 25.62 -0.62
C ILE A 31 -35.41 25.30 -0.12
N GLN A 32 -36.23 24.69 -0.96
CA GLN A 32 -37.56 24.22 -0.59
C GLN A 32 -37.46 22.76 -0.09
N ASN A 33 -37.73 22.54 1.20
CA ASN A 33 -37.79 21.22 1.83
C ASN A 33 -39.22 20.93 2.31
N GLY A 34 -40.00 20.20 1.50
CA GLY A 34 -41.42 20.00 1.75
C GLY A 34 -42.16 21.35 1.78
N ASP A 35 -42.83 21.66 2.89
CA ASP A 35 -43.53 22.93 3.08
C ASP A 35 -42.65 24.04 3.69
N THR A 36 -41.37 23.76 3.95
CA THR A 36 -40.43 24.70 4.59
C THR A 36 -39.44 25.30 3.59
N GLU A 37 -39.17 26.61 3.71
CA GLU A 37 -38.10 27.29 2.98
C GLU A 37 -36.90 27.47 3.92
N ILE A 38 -35.73 27.00 3.48
CA ILE A 38 -34.46 27.06 4.21
C ILE A 38 -33.54 28.03 3.47
N GLU A 39 -32.90 28.97 4.16
CA GLU A 39 -31.87 29.85 3.58
C GLU A 39 -30.50 29.46 4.13
N LEU A 40 -29.54 29.16 3.26
CA LEU A 40 -28.19 28.76 3.67
C LEU A 40 -27.45 29.93 4.33
N GLN A 41 -26.89 29.68 5.51
CA GLN A 41 -26.17 30.70 6.28
C GLN A 41 -24.70 30.85 5.89
N HIS A 42 -24.16 29.87 5.16
CA HIS A 42 -22.75 29.73 4.78
C HIS A 42 -22.64 29.16 3.37
N ASP A 43 -21.44 29.22 2.79
CA ASP A 43 -21.12 28.43 1.61
C ASP A 43 -20.99 26.95 2.00
N ILE A 44 -21.70 26.05 1.30
CA ILE A 44 -21.66 24.60 1.54
C ILE A 44 -20.95 23.93 0.37
N LEU A 45 -19.90 23.15 0.66
CA LEU A 45 -19.16 22.41 -0.35
C LEU A 45 -19.93 21.16 -0.81
N THR A 46 -19.67 20.73 -2.04
CA THR A 46 -20.12 19.45 -2.58
C THR A 46 -19.76 18.31 -1.63
N GLY A 47 -20.73 17.46 -1.28
CA GLY A 47 -20.56 16.33 -0.35
C GLY A 47 -20.64 16.72 1.14
N HIS A 48 -20.56 18.01 1.47
CA HIS A 48 -20.72 18.47 2.85
C HIS A 48 -22.20 18.61 3.23
N ARG A 49 -22.45 18.75 4.53
CA ARG A 49 -23.79 18.70 5.12
C ARG A 49 -24.22 20.03 5.72
N PHE A 50 -25.50 20.30 5.62
CA PHE A 50 -26.19 21.38 6.33
C PHE A 50 -27.40 20.84 7.10
N ALA A 51 -27.82 21.55 8.15
CA ALA A 51 -28.99 21.21 8.93
C ALA A 51 -30.25 21.43 8.09
N ALA A 52 -31.07 20.39 7.91
CA ALA A 52 -32.31 20.49 7.15
C ALA A 52 -33.50 20.97 7.99
N ILE A 53 -33.34 20.98 9.31
CA ILE A 53 -34.28 21.46 10.33
C ILE A 53 -33.49 22.15 11.44
N ASP A 54 -34.19 22.85 12.33
CA ASP A 54 -33.57 23.34 13.57
C ASP A 54 -33.22 22.15 14.49
N ILE A 55 -32.01 22.18 15.07
CA ILE A 55 -31.48 21.15 15.98
C ILE A 55 -31.08 21.84 17.29
N LYS A 56 -31.58 21.37 18.44
CA LYS A 56 -31.28 21.98 19.74
C LYS A 56 -29.95 21.50 20.32
N SER A 57 -29.33 22.32 21.17
CA SER A 57 -28.14 21.92 21.93
C SER A 57 -28.39 20.60 22.67
N GLY A 58 -27.47 19.65 22.54
CA GLY A 58 -27.58 18.29 23.08
C GLY A 58 -28.37 17.29 22.22
N GLU A 59 -29.03 17.72 21.14
CA GLU A 59 -29.70 16.81 20.22
C GLU A 59 -28.70 16.12 19.27
N ARG A 60 -29.10 14.93 18.79
CA ARG A 60 -28.30 14.12 17.87
C ARG A 60 -28.44 14.61 16.44
N ILE A 61 -27.32 14.62 15.73
CA ILE A 61 -27.27 14.87 14.29
C ILE A 61 -27.18 13.52 13.58
N THR A 62 -28.08 13.28 12.63
CA THR A 62 -28.32 11.95 12.05
C THR A 62 -28.02 11.87 10.57
N SER A 63 -27.51 10.69 10.18
CA SER A 63 -27.29 10.25 8.80
C SER A 63 -27.60 8.76 8.71
N TRP A 64 -28.32 8.29 7.69
CA TRP A 64 -28.89 6.94 7.63
C TRP A 64 -29.80 6.58 8.82
N ASN A 65 -30.40 7.58 9.48
CA ASN A 65 -31.13 7.51 10.75
C ASN A 65 -30.30 7.10 11.97
N TYR A 66 -28.96 7.13 11.88
CA TYR A 66 -28.05 6.89 13.00
C TYR A 66 -27.32 8.18 13.40
N PRO A 67 -27.04 8.40 14.69
CA PRO A 67 -26.30 9.57 15.14
C PRO A 67 -24.85 9.51 14.66
N PHE A 68 -24.32 10.65 14.19
CA PHE A 68 -22.89 10.80 13.92
C PHE A 68 -22.24 11.93 14.73
N GLY A 69 -23.02 12.68 15.51
CA GLY A 69 -22.53 13.74 16.36
C GLY A 69 -23.64 14.36 17.21
N THR A 70 -23.24 15.25 18.11
CA THR A 70 -24.13 15.92 19.05
C THR A 70 -23.98 17.43 18.94
N ALA A 71 -25.09 18.15 18.84
CA ALA A 71 -25.08 19.59 18.69
C ALA A 71 -24.55 20.27 19.97
N GLU A 72 -23.51 21.10 19.84
CA GLU A 72 -22.91 21.82 20.98
C GLU A 72 -23.71 23.07 21.36
N ARG A 73 -24.51 23.58 20.41
CA ARG A 73 -25.42 24.72 20.56
C ARG A 73 -26.66 24.50 19.72
N ASP A 74 -27.64 25.39 19.83
CA ASP A 74 -28.74 25.44 18.86
C ASP A 74 -28.18 25.70 17.45
N ILE A 75 -28.58 24.89 16.49
CA ILE A 75 -28.24 24.95 15.06
C ILE A 75 -29.52 25.22 14.29
N GLN A 76 -29.56 26.31 13.53
CA GLN A 76 -30.70 26.66 12.69
C GLN A 76 -30.70 25.88 11.37
N ALA A 77 -31.88 25.63 10.81
CA ALA A 77 -31.99 25.09 9.46
C ALA A 77 -31.20 25.96 8.45
N GLY A 78 -30.39 25.32 7.61
CA GLY A 78 -29.51 25.98 6.64
C GLY A 78 -28.12 26.32 7.15
N GLU A 79 -27.81 26.06 8.43
CA GLU A 79 -26.44 26.14 8.93
C GLU A 79 -25.58 24.97 8.42
N TYR A 80 -24.32 25.27 8.10
CA TYR A 80 -23.30 24.27 7.77
C TYR A 80 -23.00 23.44 9.01
N LEU A 81 -23.08 22.12 8.92
CA LEU A 81 -22.68 21.22 10.00
C LEU A 81 -21.17 20.98 9.97
N CYS A 82 -20.45 21.49 10.96
CA CYS A 82 -18.99 21.36 11.04
C CYS A 82 -18.50 21.05 12.47
N ASN A 83 -17.63 20.04 12.57
CA ASN A 83 -16.84 19.80 13.77
C ASN A 83 -15.50 20.55 13.68
N ARG A 84 -14.74 20.52 14.77
CA ARG A 84 -13.43 21.19 14.85
C ARG A 84 -12.45 20.73 13.77
N ASN A 85 -12.43 19.43 13.46
CA ASN A 85 -11.47 18.84 12.54
C ASN A 85 -11.69 19.30 11.10
N VAL A 86 -12.94 19.25 10.62
CA VAL A 86 -13.31 19.71 9.27
C VAL A 86 -13.00 21.20 9.12
N LEU A 87 -13.40 22.01 10.11
CA LEU A 87 -13.19 23.46 10.04
C LEU A 87 -11.68 23.82 10.01
N PHE A 88 -10.87 23.16 10.86
CA PHE A 88 -9.42 23.33 10.84
C PHE A 88 -8.82 22.92 9.48
N ARG A 89 -9.20 21.75 8.95
CA ARG A 89 -8.65 21.26 7.68
C ARG A 89 -9.01 22.15 6.50
N LEU A 90 -10.22 22.70 6.46
CA LEU A 90 -10.60 23.68 5.44
C LEU A 90 -9.79 24.98 5.58
N SER A 91 -9.50 25.42 6.82
CA SER A 91 -8.78 26.68 7.07
C SER A 91 -7.31 26.69 6.64
N ILE A 92 -6.69 25.53 6.47
CA ILE A 92 -5.27 25.39 6.08
C ILE A 92 -5.09 25.13 4.57
N GLN A 93 -6.17 25.04 3.80
CA GLN A 93 -6.07 24.82 2.35
C GLN A 93 -5.60 26.09 1.62
N GLU A 94 -4.71 25.92 0.65
CA GLU A 94 -4.16 27.03 -0.14
C GLU A 94 -4.94 27.30 -1.44
N ASP A 95 -5.81 26.37 -1.89
CA ASP A 95 -6.56 26.52 -3.14
C ASP A 95 -7.60 27.67 -3.05
N PRO A 96 -7.69 28.56 -4.06
CA PRO A 96 -8.73 29.60 -4.13
C PRO A 96 -10.15 29.08 -3.89
N HIS A 97 -10.44 27.85 -4.33
CA HIS A 97 -11.71 27.18 -4.11
C HIS A 97 -12.11 27.09 -2.63
N PHE A 98 -11.14 26.91 -1.72
CA PHE A 98 -11.39 26.84 -0.28
C PHE A 98 -11.26 28.20 0.42
N THR A 99 -10.29 29.03 0.01
CA THR A 99 -9.99 30.30 0.69
C THR A 99 -11.06 31.38 0.47
N GLU A 100 -11.88 31.24 -0.58
CA GLU A 100 -13.00 32.14 -0.89
C GLU A 100 -14.32 31.76 -0.20
N LEU A 101 -14.36 30.67 0.57
CA LEU A 101 -15.59 30.18 1.22
C LEU A 101 -15.99 31.03 2.42
N GLU A 102 -17.27 31.40 2.49
CA GLU A 102 -17.87 31.93 3.72
C GLU A 102 -18.25 30.78 4.69
N LEU A 103 -17.26 30.31 5.47
CA LEU A 103 -17.41 29.23 6.44
C LEU A 103 -17.89 29.71 7.83
N PRO A 104 -18.49 28.82 8.64
CA PRO A 104 -18.73 29.10 10.07
C PRO A 104 -17.44 29.47 10.80
N LYS A 105 -17.51 30.38 11.77
CA LYS A 105 -16.33 30.79 12.56
C LYS A 105 -15.94 29.80 13.65
N GLU A 106 -16.91 29.04 14.13
CA GLU A 106 -16.77 28.09 15.23
C GLU A 106 -17.48 26.79 14.87
N PRO A 107 -17.00 25.62 15.34
CA PRO A 107 -17.72 24.36 15.18
C PRO A 107 -19.09 24.43 15.88
N ASN A 108 -20.03 23.59 15.43
CA ASN A 108 -21.38 23.53 15.99
C ASN A 108 -21.81 22.15 16.47
N PHE A 109 -20.99 21.13 16.28
CA PHE A 109 -21.20 19.80 16.83
C PHE A 109 -19.89 19.10 17.19
N ASN A 110 -19.97 18.14 18.10
CA ASN A 110 -18.88 17.25 18.48
C ASN A 110 -19.14 15.81 18.01
N ASP A 111 -18.07 15.01 17.95
CA ASP A 111 -18.12 13.62 17.50
C ASP A 111 -18.56 12.64 18.62
N GLU A 112 -19.25 13.11 19.67
CA GLU A 112 -19.69 12.25 20.77
C GLU A 112 -20.87 11.37 20.35
N ILE A 113 -20.66 10.06 20.47
CA ILE A 113 -21.63 9.00 20.15
C ILE A 113 -21.58 7.98 21.29
N ASP A 114 -22.75 7.46 21.67
CA ASP A 114 -22.82 6.48 22.76
C ASP A 114 -22.15 5.15 22.34
N PRO A 115 -21.40 4.48 23.23
CA PRO A 115 -20.86 3.16 22.94
C PRO A 115 -21.97 2.17 22.58
N TYR A 116 -21.78 1.43 21.50
CA TYR A 116 -22.75 0.42 21.09
C TYR A 116 -22.70 -0.82 22.00
N GLY A 117 -23.89 -1.31 22.38
CA GLY A 117 -24.06 -2.56 23.11
C GLY A 117 -25.13 -3.43 22.44
N PHE A 118 -24.75 -4.63 22.00
CA PHE A 118 -25.70 -5.58 21.41
C PHE A 118 -26.60 -6.19 22.50
N ASP A 119 -27.91 -6.02 22.38
CA ASP A 119 -28.92 -6.64 23.24
C ASP A 119 -29.60 -7.80 22.52
N ALA A 120 -29.19 -9.03 22.87
CA ALA A 120 -29.74 -10.25 22.27
C ALA A 120 -31.26 -10.39 22.49
N ASN A 121 -31.85 -9.74 23.50
CA ASN A 121 -33.30 -9.78 23.72
C ASN A 121 -34.09 -8.91 22.74
N LYS A 122 -33.42 -7.95 22.09
CA LYS A 122 -34.00 -7.10 21.03
C LYS A 122 -33.72 -7.62 19.63
N TRP A 123 -32.95 -8.70 19.49
CA TRP A 123 -32.68 -9.31 18.20
C TRP A 123 -33.98 -9.85 17.59
N VAL A 124 -34.17 -9.53 16.30
CA VAL A 124 -35.30 -10.00 15.50
C VAL A 124 -34.73 -10.87 14.39
N GLU A 125 -35.32 -12.05 14.21
CA GLU A 125 -34.97 -12.92 13.10
C GLU A 125 -35.21 -12.21 11.76
N PRO A 126 -34.20 -12.13 10.87
CA PRO A 126 -34.35 -11.44 9.60
C PRO A 126 -35.33 -12.18 8.70
N ALA A 127 -35.97 -11.44 7.78
CA ALA A 127 -36.83 -12.05 6.78
C ALA A 127 -36.04 -13.06 5.91
N ALA A 128 -36.71 -14.13 5.49
CA ALA A 128 -36.13 -15.09 4.57
C ALA A 128 -35.73 -14.40 3.25
N ILE A 129 -34.56 -14.75 2.73
CA ILE A 129 -34.08 -14.23 1.46
C ILE A 129 -34.90 -14.86 0.32
N GLU A 130 -35.56 -14.02 -0.48
CA GLU A 130 -36.30 -14.46 -1.65
C GLU A 130 -35.35 -14.84 -2.79
N MET A 131 -35.14 -16.14 -2.97
CA MET A 131 -34.30 -16.68 -4.05
C MET A 131 -34.93 -16.40 -5.41
N ASN A 132 -34.12 -15.93 -6.36
CA ASN A 132 -34.49 -15.73 -7.75
C ASN A 132 -33.54 -16.54 -8.63
N LEU A 133 -33.87 -17.80 -8.89
CA LEU A 133 -33.05 -18.70 -9.71
C LEU A 133 -33.45 -18.58 -11.19
N ASP A 134 -33.30 -17.39 -11.76
CA ASP A 134 -33.70 -17.06 -13.15
C ASP A 134 -32.88 -17.77 -14.24
N GLY A 135 -31.84 -18.52 -13.84
CA GLY A 135 -30.99 -19.30 -14.74
C GLY A 135 -29.86 -18.51 -15.38
N ARG A 136 -29.57 -17.28 -14.94
CA ARG A 136 -28.41 -16.51 -15.42
C ARG A 136 -27.12 -17.33 -15.31
N SER A 137 -26.31 -17.23 -16.35
CA SER A 137 -25.04 -17.95 -16.49
C SER A 137 -23.93 -17.02 -16.99
N PHE A 138 -22.69 -17.44 -16.81
CA PHE A 138 -21.49 -16.80 -17.35
C PHE A 138 -20.55 -17.86 -17.94
N MET A 139 -19.68 -17.45 -18.86
CA MET A 139 -18.68 -18.35 -19.46
C MET A 139 -17.44 -18.45 -18.57
N GLY A 140 -17.35 -19.49 -17.74
CA GLY A 140 -16.28 -19.68 -16.75
C GLY A 140 -15.50 -20.99 -16.93
N TYR A 141 -14.36 -21.10 -16.25
CA TYR A 141 -13.56 -22.33 -16.20
C TYR A 141 -14.03 -23.23 -15.06
N ASP A 142 -14.32 -24.50 -15.33
CA ASP A 142 -14.65 -25.46 -14.29
C ASP A 142 -13.39 -25.88 -13.53
N ARG A 143 -13.40 -25.73 -12.20
CA ARG A 143 -12.30 -26.08 -11.30
C ARG A 143 -12.67 -27.16 -10.29
N GLY A 144 -13.74 -27.93 -10.58
CA GLY A 144 -14.18 -29.01 -9.70
C GLY A 144 -14.63 -28.46 -8.35
N SER A 145 -14.12 -29.05 -7.27
CA SER A 145 -14.49 -28.65 -5.90
C SER A 145 -14.10 -27.20 -5.55
N ARG A 146 -13.15 -26.61 -6.29
CA ARG A 146 -12.74 -25.20 -6.12
C ARG A 146 -13.76 -24.19 -6.68
N GLY A 147 -14.74 -24.64 -7.46
CA GLY A 147 -15.80 -23.81 -8.03
C GLY A 147 -15.54 -23.42 -9.49
N SER A 148 -15.85 -22.18 -9.87
CA SER A 148 -15.70 -21.70 -11.25
C SER A 148 -14.85 -20.45 -11.34
N GLY A 149 -13.84 -20.48 -12.21
CA GLY A 149 -12.94 -19.37 -12.48
C GLY A 149 -13.54 -18.42 -13.52
N THR A 150 -13.48 -17.12 -13.26
CA THR A 150 -13.74 -16.06 -14.25
C THR A 150 -12.50 -15.77 -15.09
N ARG A 151 -11.33 -16.25 -14.63
CA ARG A 151 -10.04 -16.21 -15.32
C ARG A 151 -9.32 -17.55 -15.28
N ASN A 152 -8.31 -17.71 -16.12
CA ASN A 152 -7.36 -18.82 -16.12
C ASN A 152 -5.93 -18.28 -16.02
N HIS A 153 -5.46 -18.08 -14.79
CA HIS A 153 -4.12 -17.58 -14.52
C HIS A 153 -3.14 -18.71 -14.19
N LEU A 154 -1.88 -18.51 -14.60
CA LEU A 154 -0.73 -19.19 -14.02
C LEU A 154 -0.12 -18.30 -12.94
N VAL A 155 -0.04 -18.79 -11.71
CA VAL A 155 0.58 -18.05 -10.61
C VAL A 155 2.00 -18.55 -10.37
N ILE A 156 2.95 -17.64 -10.22
CA ILE A 156 4.30 -17.91 -9.73
C ILE A 156 4.38 -17.30 -8.33
N LEU A 157 4.53 -18.13 -7.30
CA LEU A 157 4.58 -17.70 -5.91
C LEU A 157 6.01 -17.80 -5.38
N ASN A 158 6.47 -16.77 -4.67
CA ASN A 158 7.63 -16.90 -3.80
C ASN A 158 7.15 -17.46 -2.46
N THR A 159 7.39 -18.74 -2.17
CA THR A 159 6.99 -19.30 -0.87
C THR A 159 7.88 -18.73 0.23
N SER A 160 9.17 -18.65 -0.07
CA SER A 160 10.16 -17.97 0.76
C SER A 160 10.23 -16.48 0.41
N SER A 161 10.29 -15.59 1.41
CA SER A 161 10.36 -14.13 1.17
C SER A 161 11.57 -13.73 0.30
N THR A 162 12.66 -14.49 0.42
CA THR A 162 13.93 -14.25 -0.26
C THR A 162 13.92 -14.58 -1.76
N THR A 163 12.92 -15.29 -2.27
CA THR A 163 12.81 -15.64 -3.70
C THR A 163 11.91 -14.69 -4.50
N ALA A 164 11.37 -13.64 -3.87
CA ALA A 164 10.50 -12.65 -4.54
C ALA A 164 11.10 -12.05 -5.84
N PRO A 165 12.41 -11.74 -5.90
CA PRO A 165 12.99 -11.16 -7.12
C PRO A 165 13.15 -12.16 -8.28
N LEU A 166 13.33 -13.45 -7.98
CA LEU A 166 13.27 -14.49 -9.00
C LEU A 166 11.87 -14.56 -9.62
N VAL A 167 10.83 -14.48 -8.79
CA VAL A 167 9.43 -14.44 -9.24
C VAL A 167 9.14 -13.20 -10.08
N GLU A 168 9.61 -12.03 -9.67
CA GLU A 168 9.50 -10.78 -10.45
C GLU A 168 10.16 -10.92 -11.83
N ARG A 169 11.37 -11.50 -11.88
CA ARG A 169 12.07 -11.74 -13.13
C ARG A 169 11.29 -12.67 -14.06
N LEU A 170 10.75 -13.77 -13.52
CA LEU A 170 9.98 -14.74 -14.29
C LEU A 170 8.67 -14.12 -14.80
N GLU A 171 7.94 -13.39 -13.96
CA GLU A 171 6.75 -12.64 -14.37
C GLU A 171 7.08 -11.68 -15.52
N ALA A 172 8.16 -10.90 -15.42
CA ALA A 172 8.58 -9.97 -16.47
C ALA A 172 8.89 -10.68 -17.81
N ILE A 173 9.48 -11.88 -17.78
CA ILE A 173 9.76 -12.68 -18.98
C ILE A 173 8.45 -13.10 -19.67
N TYR A 174 7.47 -13.58 -18.91
CA TYR A 174 6.24 -14.18 -19.47
C TYR A 174 5.07 -13.21 -19.64
N LYS A 175 5.09 -12.03 -19.01
CA LYS A 175 4.01 -11.03 -19.05
C LYS A 175 3.54 -10.68 -20.47
N LYS A 176 4.46 -10.57 -21.42
CA LYS A 176 4.13 -10.32 -22.84
C LYS A 176 3.93 -11.59 -23.66
N GLN A 177 4.50 -12.71 -23.23
CA GLN A 177 4.42 -13.97 -23.96
C GLN A 177 3.03 -14.60 -23.83
N VAL A 178 2.44 -14.48 -22.64
CA VAL A 178 1.11 -15.04 -22.34
C VAL A 178 0.00 -14.44 -23.21
N GLU A 179 0.14 -13.21 -23.69
CA GLU A 179 -0.83 -12.57 -24.60
C GLU A 179 -1.05 -13.35 -25.91
N ARG A 180 -0.14 -14.26 -26.26
CA ARG A 180 -0.19 -15.09 -27.48
C ARG A 180 -0.65 -16.53 -27.19
N ILE A 181 -0.94 -16.87 -25.94
CA ILE A 181 -1.33 -18.21 -25.52
C ILE A 181 -2.84 -18.21 -25.35
N GLU A 182 -3.52 -19.02 -26.15
CA GLU A 182 -4.97 -19.15 -26.05
C GLU A 182 -5.38 -19.64 -24.66
N ASN A 183 -6.54 -19.19 -24.19
CA ASN A 183 -7.17 -19.61 -22.92
C ASN A 183 -6.36 -19.33 -21.65
N VAL A 184 -5.21 -18.66 -21.69
CA VAL A 184 -4.47 -18.23 -20.50
C VAL A 184 -4.59 -16.71 -20.36
N ASP A 185 -5.20 -16.25 -19.27
CA ASP A 185 -5.49 -14.83 -19.08
C ASP A 185 -4.24 -14.04 -18.65
N ALA A 186 -3.41 -14.60 -17.77
CA ALA A 186 -2.17 -13.96 -17.32
C ALA A 186 -1.19 -14.96 -16.67
N VAL A 187 0.09 -14.60 -16.67
CA VAL A 187 1.09 -15.11 -15.73
C VAL A 187 1.29 -14.06 -14.65
N ILE A 188 1.07 -14.44 -13.39
CA ILE A 188 1.06 -13.54 -12.23
C ILE A 188 2.19 -13.92 -11.29
N GLY A 189 3.03 -12.96 -10.94
CA GLY A 189 3.98 -13.10 -9.83
C GLY A 189 3.34 -12.66 -8.53
N LEU A 190 2.95 -13.61 -7.67
CA LEU A 190 2.51 -13.30 -6.30
C LEU A 190 3.73 -13.16 -5.41
N ARG A 191 3.92 -11.95 -4.87
CA ARG A 191 5.07 -11.58 -4.03
C ARG A 191 4.66 -11.25 -2.61
N HIS A 192 5.37 -11.80 -1.62
CA HIS A 192 5.24 -11.39 -0.22
C HIS A 192 6.59 -11.27 0.48
N THR A 193 6.59 -10.52 1.59
CA THR A 193 7.75 -10.28 2.45
C THR A 193 7.63 -10.97 3.81
N GLU A 194 6.60 -11.79 4.01
CA GLU A 194 6.41 -12.59 5.23
C GLU A 194 7.49 -13.67 5.36
N THR A 195 8.09 -13.77 6.53
CA THR A 195 9.02 -14.84 6.94
C THR A 195 8.34 -15.78 7.92
N VAL A 196 9.01 -16.86 8.32
CA VAL A 196 8.53 -17.71 9.42
C VAL A 196 8.30 -16.85 10.67
N SER A 197 7.08 -16.88 11.19
CA SER A 197 6.70 -16.11 12.37
C SER A 197 6.80 -16.98 13.62
N PRO A 198 7.43 -16.52 14.71
CA PRO A 198 7.35 -17.21 15.99
C PRO A 198 5.96 -17.11 16.64
N ASP A 199 5.10 -16.18 16.18
CA ASP A 199 3.69 -16.14 16.54
C ASP A 199 2.89 -17.09 15.63
N GLU A 200 2.36 -18.16 16.21
CA GLU A 200 1.62 -19.23 15.53
C GLU A 200 0.42 -18.69 14.74
N GLU A 201 -0.27 -17.67 15.25
CA GLU A 201 -1.47 -17.12 14.62
C GLU A 201 -1.14 -16.28 13.38
N GLU A 202 -0.05 -15.51 13.42
CA GLU A 202 0.48 -14.81 12.25
C GLU A 202 1.00 -15.81 11.21
N HIS A 203 1.67 -16.88 11.66
CA HIS A 203 2.20 -17.94 10.80
C HIS A 203 1.07 -18.69 10.06
N GLU A 204 0.04 -19.12 10.80
CA GLU A 204 -1.15 -19.74 10.23
C GLU A 204 -1.90 -18.80 9.28
N ARG A 205 -2.00 -17.50 9.58
CA ARG A 205 -2.64 -16.55 8.66
C ARG A 205 -1.85 -16.44 7.36
N THR A 206 -0.52 -16.37 7.40
CA THR A 206 0.32 -16.34 6.19
C THR A 206 0.06 -17.58 5.35
N LEU A 207 0.18 -18.77 5.95
CA LEU A 207 -0.09 -20.04 5.26
C LEU A 207 -1.52 -20.12 4.70
N ARG A 208 -2.52 -19.71 5.48
CA ARG A 208 -3.93 -19.66 5.05
C ARG A 208 -4.13 -18.73 3.86
N THR A 209 -3.53 -17.54 3.89
CA THR A 209 -3.69 -16.54 2.83
C THR A 209 -3.03 -17.04 1.54
N LEU A 210 -1.79 -17.52 1.60
CA LEU A 210 -1.08 -18.06 0.43
C LEU A 210 -1.82 -19.26 -0.17
N SER A 211 -2.24 -20.21 0.69
CA SER A 211 -3.01 -21.38 0.28
C SER A 211 -4.35 -21.00 -0.37
N GLY A 212 -5.04 -20.02 0.21
CA GLY A 212 -6.28 -19.46 -0.33
C GLY A 212 -6.08 -18.86 -1.72
N LEU A 213 -5.06 -18.03 -1.91
CA LEU A 213 -4.73 -17.43 -3.20
C LEU A 213 -4.43 -18.49 -4.26
N LEU A 214 -3.63 -19.51 -3.94
CA LEU A 214 -3.30 -20.60 -4.87
C LEU A 214 -4.52 -21.48 -5.20
N SER A 215 -5.43 -21.65 -4.25
CA SER A 215 -6.64 -22.46 -4.43
C SER A 215 -7.80 -21.72 -5.09
N ASN A 216 -7.70 -20.40 -5.26
CA ASN A 216 -8.71 -19.59 -5.93
C ASN A 216 -9.07 -20.16 -7.31
N SER A 217 -10.35 -20.11 -7.70
CA SER A 217 -10.83 -20.70 -8.96
C SER A 217 -10.29 -20.00 -10.21
N ASN A 218 -9.81 -18.75 -10.09
CA ASN A 218 -9.10 -18.05 -11.16
C ASN A 218 -7.68 -18.57 -11.39
N VAL A 219 -7.11 -19.33 -10.45
CA VAL A 219 -5.79 -19.97 -10.59
C VAL A 219 -5.95 -21.32 -11.26
N GLY A 220 -5.55 -21.37 -12.54
CA GLY A 220 -5.53 -22.57 -13.36
C GLY A 220 -4.42 -23.54 -12.94
N GLY A 221 -3.27 -23.00 -12.57
CA GLY A 221 -2.13 -23.75 -12.01
C GLY A 221 -1.12 -22.80 -11.39
N PHE A 222 -0.15 -23.33 -10.65
CA PHE A 222 0.87 -22.51 -10.00
C PHE A 222 2.28 -23.14 -9.98
N VAL A 223 3.30 -22.29 -9.87
CA VAL A 223 4.69 -22.68 -9.58
C VAL A 223 5.07 -22.01 -8.27
N ALA A 224 5.40 -22.80 -7.25
CA ALA A 224 5.80 -22.29 -5.94
C ALA A 224 7.31 -22.45 -5.75
N ILE A 225 7.99 -21.36 -5.36
CA ILE A 225 9.45 -21.28 -5.27
C ILE A 225 9.88 -20.94 -3.85
N ASP A 226 10.48 -21.89 -3.15
CA ASP A 226 11.12 -21.66 -1.85
C ASP A 226 12.63 -21.46 -1.99
N SER A 227 13.29 -21.08 -0.90
CA SER A 227 14.72 -20.76 -0.90
C SER A 227 15.62 -21.98 -0.65
N GLY A 228 15.04 -23.15 -0.40
CA GLY A 228 15.75 -24.38 0.00
C GLY A 228 16.43 -24.33 1.38
N LEU A 229 16.20 -23.29 2.18
CA LEU A 229 16.76 -23.15 3.53
C LEU A 229 15.71 -23.43 4.62
N ASP A 230 16.16 -24.01 5.73
CA ASP A 230 15.30 -24.43 6.85
C ASP A 230 14.72 -23.27 7.70
N ASP A 231 15.26 -22.05 7.56
CA ASP A 231 14.86 -20.85 8.32
C ASP A 231 13.85 -19.95 7.58
N ASP A 232 13.40 -20.35 6.39
CA ASP A 232 12.39 -19.65 5.58
C ASP A 232 11.14 -20.53 5.40
N LEU A 233 10.04 -19.94 4.93
CA LEU A 233 8.81 -20.70 4.66
C LEU A 233 9.06 -21.64 3.47
N THR A 234 8.74 -22.93 3.63
CA THR A 234 9.04 -23.98 2.63
C THR A 234 7.81 -24.41 1.84
N ASN A 235 8.04 -24.95 0.64
CA ASN A 235 6.96 -25.53 -0.17
C ASN A 235 6.29 -26.73 0.51
N ASP A 236 7.05 -27.56 1.23
CA ASP A 236 6.53 -28.72 1.95
C ASP A 236 5.59 -28.30 3.08
N GLU A 237 5.93 -27.23 3.80
CA GLU A 237 5.07 -26.64 4.82
C GLU A 237 3.79 -26.08 4.22
N LEU A 238 3.88 -25.32 3.13
CA LEU A 238 2.72 -24.76 2.43
C LEU A 238 1.76 -25.88 1.98
N ILE A 239 2.27 -26.89 1.26
CA ILE A 239 1.46 -28.00 0.76
C ILE A 239 0.93 -28.88 1.90
N GLY A 240 1.73 -29.10 2.95
CA GLY A 240 1.32 -29.81 4.16
C GLY A 240 0.17 -29.12 4.89
N TRP A 241 0.23 -27.79 4.99
CA TRP A 241 -0.84 -26.97 5.56
C TRP A 241 -2.10 -27.06 4.70
N MET A 242 -1.97 -26.96 3.36
CA MET A 242 -3.11 -27.06 2.44
C MET A 242 -3.87 -28.38 2.61
N LYS A 243 -3.15 -29.51 2.63
CA LYS A 243 -3.75 -30.85 2.81
C LYS A 243 -4.41 -31.00 4.17
N SER A 244 -3.74 -30.55 5.24
CA SER A 244 -4.27 -30.63 6.61
C SER A 244 -5.54 -29.79 6.82
N ASN A 245 -5.72 -28.74 6.02
CA ASN A 245 -6.89 -27.85 6.06
C ASN A 245 -7.93 -28.16 4.97
N GLY A 246 -7.85 -29.33 4.34
CA GLY A 246 -8.89 -29.83 3.43
C GLY A 246 -8.95 -29.14 2.07
N LEU A 247 -7.89 -28.43 1.65
CA LEU A 247 -7.80 -27.91 0.29
C LEU A 247 -7.58 -29.06 -0.70
N PRO A 248 -8.22 -29.03 -1.88
CA PRO A 248 -8.19 -30.13 -2.84
C PRO A 248 -6.89 -30.12 -3.68
N VAL A 249 -5.74 -30.27 -3.01
CA VAL A 249 -4.41 -30.22 -3.63
C VAL A 249 -4.27 -31.22 -4.78
N ASP A 250 -4.90 -32.39 -4.67
CA ASP A 250 -4.85 -33.45 -5.69
C ASP A 250 -5.62 -33.07 -6.99
N GLU A 251 -6.52 -32.08 -6.94
CA GLU A 251 -7.20 -31.52 -8.11
C GLU A 251 -6.44 -30.33 -8.73
N MET A 252 -5.36 -29.88 -8.08
CA MET A 252 -4.59 -28.69 -8.49
C MET A 252 -3.39 -29.06 -9.36
N ARG A 253 -3.08 -28.19 -10.32
CA ARG A 253 -1.91 -28.33 -11.21
C ARG A 253 -0.79 -27.47 -10.69
N PHE A 254 0.33 -28.06 -10.28
CA PHE A 254 1.43 -27.28 -9.74
C PHE A 254 2.81 -27.91 -9.90
N GLU A 255 3.83 -27.05 -9.77
CA GLU A 255 5.24 -27.42 -9.69
C GLU A 255 5.86 -26.76 -8.45
N LEU A 256 6.69 -27.51 -7.73
CA LEU A 256 7.42 -27.01 -6.55
C LEU A 256 8.91 -26.98 -6.87
N LEU A 257 9.55 -25.85 -6.58
CA LEU A 257 10.96 -25.62 -6.86
C LEU A 257 11.65 -24.97 -5.67
N SER A 258 12.91 -25.32 -5.46
CA SER A 258 13.79 -24.66 -4.48
C SER A 258 14.90 -23.93 -5.20
N ALA A 259 15.08 -22.64 -4.93
CA ALA A 259 16.13 -21.81 -5.50
C ALA A 259 17.53 -22.39 -5.21
N SER A 260 18.45 -22.19 -6.15
CA SER A 260 19.86 -22.58 -6.02
C SER A 260 20.73 -21.38 -5.65
N ASP A 261 22.05 -21.53 -5.73
CA ASP A 261 23.02 -20.44 -5.56
C ASP A 261 23.31 -19.68 -6.88
N SER A 262 22.60 -20.02 -7.97
CA SER A 262 22.75 -19.44 -9.30
C SER A 262 21.42 -18.91 -9.83
N PHE A 263 21.27 -17.58 -9.84
CA PHE A 263 20.02 -16.95 -10.30
C PHE A 263 19.71 -17.27 -11.76
N GLY A 264 20.75 -17.30 -12.62
CA GLY A 264 20.60 -17.62 -14.03
C GLY A 264 20.12 -19.05 -14.29
N GLU A 265 20.61 -20.02 -13.51
CA GLU A 265 20.16 -21.41 -13.60
C GLU A 265 18.73 -21.57 -13.09
N ASP A 266 18.38 -20.87 -12.01
CA ASP A 266 17.02 -20.85 -11.47
C ASP A 266 16.01 -20.28 -12.46
N VAL A 267 16.33 -19.17 -13.13
CA VAL A 267 15.48 -18.61 -14.18
C VAL A 267 15.22 -19.65 -15.27
N LYS A 268 16.28 -20.34 -15.75
CA LYS A 268 16.14 -21.36 -16.79
C LYS A 268 15.25 -22.52 -16.34
N ARG A 269 15.52 -23.10 -15.17
CA ARG A 269 14.78 -24.25 -14.63
C ARG A 269 13.32 -23.90 -14.36
N CYS A 270 13.04 -22.73 -13.81
CA CYS A 270 11.68 -22.27 -13.58
C CYS A 270 10.95 -22.01 -14.90
N SER A 271 11.63 -21.42 -15.89
CA SER A 271 11.08 -21.23 -17.24
C SER A 271 10.61 -22.52 -17.90
N GLU A 272 11.40 -23.60 -17.82
CA GLU A 272 11.01 -24.91 -18.36
C GLU A 272 9.71 -25.43 -17.73
N LYS A 273 9.51 -25.22 -16.42
CA LYS A 273 8.29 -25.61 -15.71
C LYS A 273 7.10 -24.72 -16.03
N ILE A 274 7.32 -23.41 -16.14
CA ILE A 274 6.29 -22.45 -16.53
C ILE A 274 5.78 -22.76 -17.94
N GLU A 275 6.66 -23.00 -18.90
CA GLU A 275 6.29 -23.34 -20.28
C GLU A 275 5.45 -24.63 -20.35
N GLY A 276 5.87 -25.69 -19.67
CA GLY A 276 5.08 -26.92 -19.60
C GLY A 276 3.71 -26.74 -18.95
N MET A 277 3.61 -25.87 -17.93
CA MET A 277 2.32 -25.54 -17.31
C MET A 277 1.44 -24.72 -18.26
N LEU A 278 2.00 -23.75 -18.97
CA LEU A 278 1.29 -22.94 -19.96
C LEU A 278 0.71 -23.80 -21.10
N ASP A 279 1.45 -24.80 -21.57
CA ASP A 279 0.96 -25.76 -22.55
C ASP A 279 -0.30 -26.48 -22.05
N ILE A 280 -0.32 -26.91 -20.78
CA ILE A 280 -1.48 -27.56 -20.16
C ILE A 280 -2.65 -26.56 -20.07
N LEU A 281 -2.41 -25.36 -19.52
CA LEU A 281 -3.44 -24.35 -19.31
C LEU A 281 -4.06 -23.85 -20.61
N SER A 282 -3.31 -23.86 -21.72
CA SER A 282 -3.80 -23.46 -23.04
C SER A 282 -4.96 -24.31 -23.57
N THR A 283 -5.09 -25.53 -23.03
CA THR A 283 -6.15 -26.47 -23.40
C THR A 283 -7.46 -26.29 -22.62
N ASP A 284 -7.45 -25.47 -21.57
CA ASP A 284 -8.66 -25.19 -20.79
C ASP A 284 -9.69 -24.44 -21.64
N GLN A 285 -10.97 -24.76 -21.48
CA GLN A 285 -12.06 -24.06 -22.17
C GLN A 285 -13.05 -23.47 -21.17
N ARG A 286 -13.57 -22.28 -21.52
CA ARG A 286 -14.73 -21.73 -20.82
C ARG A 286 -15.96 -22.58 -21.12
N THR A 287 -16.78 -22.77 -20.10
CA THR A 287 -18.06 -23.50 -20.13
C THR A 287 -19.13 -22.62 -19.50
N GLU A 288 -20.38 -22.86 -19.83
CA GLU A 288 -21.49 -22.16 -19.20
C GLU A 288 -21.59 -22.56 -17.72
N ARG A 289 -21.49 -21.58 -16.81
CA ARG A 289 -21.56 -21.75 -15.35
C ARG A 289 -22.69 -20.89 -14.78
N PRO A 290 -23.46 -21.37 -13.81
CA PRO A 290 -24.52 -20.57 -13.21
C PRO A 290 -23.94 -19.41 -12.40
N VAL A 291 -24.66 -18.29 -12.32
CA VAL A 291 -24.25 -17.13 -11.49
C VAL A 291 -24.15 -17.48 -10.00
N SER A 292 -24.78 -18.56 -9.54
CA SER A 292 -24.58 -19.10 -8.19
C SER A 292 -23.12 -19.46 -7.87
N HIS A 293 -22.25 -19.60 -8.88
CA HIS A 293 -20.82 -19.82 -8.67
C HIS A 293 -20.00 -18.52 -8.53
N LEU A 294 -20.64 -17.35 -8.65
CA LEU A 294 -19.99 -16.08 -8.37
C LEU A 294 -19.83 -15.88 -6.85
N ARG A 295 -18.61 -15.49 -6.48
CA ARG A 295 -18.22 -15.11 -5.13
C ARG A 295 -17.63 -13.72 -5.23
N ILE A 296 -18.40 -12.71 -4.87
CA ILE A 296 -18.00 -11.32 -5.07
C ILE A 296 -17.47 -10.70 -3.79
N GLY A 297 -16.31 -10.05 -3.88
CA GLY A 297 -15.80 -9.17 -2.83
C GLY A 297 -16.40 -7.78 -2.96
N LEU A 298 -16.85 -7.19 -1.87
CA LEU A 298 -17.35 -5.81 -1.80
C LEU A 298 -16.29 -4.97 -1.10
N GLN A 299 -15.70 -4.03 -1.82
CA GLN A 299 -14.59 -3.22 -1.32
C GLN A 299 -14.80 -1.74 -1.58
N CYS A 300 -14.23 -0.89 -0.73
CA CYS A 300 -14.12 0.53 -0.98
C CYS A 300 -12.65 0.97 -0.98
N GLY A 301 -12.36 2.05 -1.69
CA GLY A 301 -11.15 2.84 -1.57
C GLY A 301 -11.49 4.32 -1.73
N ALA A 302 -10.53 5.23 -1.53
CA ALA A 302 -10.66 6.68 -1.73
C ALA A 302 -12.09 7.25 -1.58
N SER A 303 -12.73 6.97 -0.44
CA SER A 303 -14.17 7.22 -0.23
C SER A 303 -14.48 8.71 -0.12
N ASP A 304 -15.70 9.07 -0.52
CA ASP A 304 -16.27 10.41 -0.35
C ASP A 304 -17.68 10.33 0.24
N ALA A 305 -18.33 11.48 0.47
CA ALA A 305 -19.69 11.52 0.98
C ALA A 305 -20.72 10.80 0.09
N PHE A 306 -20.44 10.65 -1.20
CA PHE A 306 -21.34 9.99 -2.15
C PHE A 306 -21.20 8.46 -2.14
N SER A 307 -20.10 7.91 -1.60
CA SER A 307 -19.89 6.46 -1.50
C SER A 307 -21.07 5.76 -0.84
N GLY A 308 -21.54 6.27 0.31
CA GLY A 308 -22.64 5.68 1.07
C GLY A 308 -24.05 5.89 0.52
N ILE A 309 -24.21 6.65 -0.57
CA ILE A 309 -25.52 6.92 -1.21
C ILE A 309 -25.58 6.42 -2.66
N CYS A 310 -24.43 6.20 -3.29
CA CYS A 310 -24.31 5.74 -4.68
C CYS A 310 -23.56 4.42 -4.76
N GLY A 311 -22.22 4.45 -4.85
CA GLY A 311 -21.42 3.29 -5.21
C GLY A 311 -21.56 2.12 -4.23
N ASN A 312 -21.53 2.36 -2.91
CA ASN A 312 -21.67 1.30 -1.92
C ASN A 312 -23.09 0.72 -1.91
N VAL A 313 -24.10 1.56 -2.18
CA VAL A 313 -25.50 1.12 -2.29
C VAL A 313 -25.68 0.24 -3.52
N LEU A 314 -25.14 0.66 -4.68
CA LEU A 314 -25.14 -0.14 -5.90
C LEU A 314 -24.39 -1.47 -5.71
N SER A 315 -23.21 -1.42 -5.09
CA SER A 315 -22.42 -2.62 -4.78
C SER A 315 -23.17 -3.57 -3.85
N GLY A 316 -23.88 -3.07 -2.83
CA GLY A 316 -24.72 -3.87 -1.96
C GLY A 316 -25.93 -4.46 -2.69
N ALA A 317 -26.56 -3.71 -3.58
CA ALA A 317 -27.67 -4.18 -4.41
C ALA A 317 -27.24 -5.29 -5.38
N ILE A 318 -26.06 -5.18 -6.00
CA ILE A 318 -25.49 -6.26 -6.81
C ILE A 318 -25.22 -7.49 -5.95
N GLY A 319 -24.64 -7.32 -4.75
CA GLY A 319 -24.43 -8.42 -3.80
C GLY A 319 -25.72 -9.10 -3.37
N ARG A 320 -26.80 -8.34 -3.15
CA ARG A 320 -28.15 -8.88 -2.92
C ARG A 320 -28.60 -9.76 -4.08
N GLU A 321 -28.52 -9.29 -5.33
CA GLU A 321 -28.95 -10.11 -6.47
C GLU A 321 -28.10 -11.36 -6.67
N VAL A 322 -26.78 -11.27 -6.49
CA VAL A 322 -25.89 -12.45 -6.54
C VAL A 322 -26.27 -13.48 -5.47
N ILE A 323 -26.58 -13.05 -4.24
CA ILE A 323 -27.05 -13.96 -3.18
C ILE A 323 -28.42 -14.56 -3.53
N ARG A 324 -29.36 -13.77 -4.06
CA ARG A 324 -30.67 -14.28 -4.52
C ARG A 324 -30.53 -15.31 -5.65
N LEU A 325 -29.47 -15.23 -6.45
CA LEU A 325 -29.10 -16.20 -7.47
C LEU A 325 -28.32 -17.42 -6.92
N GLY A 326 -28.06 -17.47 -5.62
CA GLY A 326 -27.35 -18.58 -4.95
C GLY A 326 -25.84 -18.42 -4.83
N GLY A 327 -25.31 -17.23 -5.09
CA GLY A 327 -23.88 -16.91 -4.95
C GLY A 327 -23.49 -16.40 -3.55
N ILE A 328 -22.30 -15.83 -3.47
CA ILE A 328 -21.71 -15.30 -2.22
C ILE A 328 -21.36 -13.82 -2.41
N ALA A 329 -21.65 -13.00 -1.39
CA ALA A 329 -21.07 -11.67 -1.25
C ALA A 329 -20.24 -11.61 0.03
N ASN A 330 -19.04 -11.03 -0.06
CA ASN A 330 -18.13 -10.88 1.05
C ASN A 330 -17.81 -9.41 1.30
N LEU A 331 -18.03 -8.93 2.53
CA LEU A 331 -17.56 -7.65 3.00
C LEU A 331 -16.40 -7.85 3.98
N THR A 332 -15.42 -6.96 3.96
CA THR A 332 -14.32 -6.93 4.92
C THR A 332 -14.21 -5.52 5.52
N GLU A 333 -13.00 -4.97 5.67
CA GLU A 333 -12.79 -3.60 6.17
C GLU A 333 -13.23 -3.43 7.64
N THR A 334 -12.84 -4.34 8.54
CA THR A 334 -13.15 -4.28 9.99
C THR A 334 -13.05 -2.87 10.59
N PRO A 335 -11.95 -2.11 10.44
CA PRO A 335 -11.88 -0.75 10.96
C PRO A 335 -12.90 0.22 10.36
N GLU A 336 -13.27 0.04 9.10
CA GLU A 336 -14.25 0.88 8.41
C GLU A 336 -15.67 0.63 8.90
N LEU A 337 -15.92 -0.29 9.84
CA LEU A 337 -17.24 -0.47 10.47
C LEU A 337 -17.30 -0.01 11.93
N SER A 338 -16.22 0.56 12.45
CA SER A 338 -16.19 1.14 13.80
C SER A 338 -17.08 2.38 13.87
N GLY A 339 -18.04 2.43 14.80
CA GLY A 339 -19.04 3.50 14.86
C GLY A 339 -20.27 3.28 13.97
N ALA A 340 -20.33 2.17 13.22
CA ALA A 340 -21.51 1.73 12.47
C ALA A 340 -22.01 0.35 12.95
N GLU A 341 -21.68 -0.03 14.18
CA GLU A 341 -22.05 -1.33 14.74
C GLU A 341 -23.56 -1.54 14.75
N ASP A 342 -24.33 -0.49 15.06
CA ASP A 342 -25.79 -0.55 15.12
C ASP A 342 -26.41 -0.87 13.74
N TYR A 343 -25.95 -0.20 12.68
CA TYR A 343 -26.36 -0.50 11.31
C TYR A 343 -25.90 -1.89 10.86
N THR A 344 -24.64 -2.23 11.15
CA THR A 344 -24.02 -3.49 10.72
C THR A 344 -24.74 -4.69 11.33
N LEU A 345 -25.07 -4.60 12.62
CA LEU A 345 -25.72 -5.66 13.39
C LEU A 345 -27.25 -5.58 13.36
N SER A 346 -27.83 -4.61 12.65
CA SER A 346 -29.29 -4.44 12.52
C SER A 346 -29.96 -5.62 11.78
N SER A 347 -29.18 -6.43 11.05
CA SER A 347 -29.66 -7.60 10.33
C SER A 347 -28.58 -8.69 10.30
N ILE A 348 -28.69 -9.63 11.24
CA ILE A 348 -27.80 -10.79 11.39
C ILE A 348 -28.63 -12.06 11.49
N ALA A 349 -28.18 -13.13 10.85
CA ALA A 349 -28.91 -14.40 10.78
C ALA A 349 -29.04 -15.11 12.14
N SER A 350 -28.17 -14.77 13.09
CA SER A 350 -28.19 -15.33 14.44
C SER A 350 -27.56 -14.35 15.43
N PRO A 351 -28.02 -14.30 16.69
CA PRO A 351 -27.47 -13.41 17.71
C PRO A 351 -26.01 -13.75 18.08
N GLN A 352 -25.51 -14.95 17.74
CA GLN A 352 -24.12 -15.35 17.99
C GLN A 352 -23.12 -14.65 17.04
N ILE A 353 -23.59 -14.04 15.96
CA ILE A 353 -22.77 -13.26 15.03
C ILE A 353 -22.26 -11.98 15.69
N ALA A 354 -23.10 -11.30 16.47
CA ALA A 354 -22.75 -10.02 17.08
C ALA A 354 -21.51 -10.10 18.01
N PRO A 355 -21.41 -11.04 18.98
CA PRO A 355 -20.21 -11.18 19.78
C PRO A 355 -18.93 -11.45 18.98
N ARG A 356 -19.02 -12.21 17.87
CA ARG A 356 -17.85 -12.50 17.02
C ARG A 356 -17.39 -11.25 16.27
N PHE A 357 -18.33 -10.50 15.71
CA PHE A 357 -18.06 -9.23 15.03
C PHE A 357 -17.49 -8.18 15.99
N LEU A 358 -18.10 -7.99 17.16
CA LEU A 358 -17.62 -7.05 18.17
C LEU A 358 -16.23 -7.45 18.68
N ALA A 359 -15.94 -8.75 18.83
CA ALA A 359 -14.60 -9.21 19.18
C ALA A 359 -13.56 -8.87 18.10
N MET A 360 -13.90 -8.91 16.81
CA MET A 360 -12.99 -8.48 15.72
C MET A 360 -12.66 -6.98 15.85
N LEU A 361 -13.68 -6.14 16.05
CA LEU A 361 -13.48 -4.71 16.26
C LEU A 361 -12.62 -4.41 17.50
N GLU A 362 -12.90 -5.06 18.63
CA GLU A 362 -12.14 -4.86 19.86
C GLU A 362 -10.69 -5.37 19.74
N ARG A 363 -10.45 -6.48 19.03
CA ARG A 363 -9.10 -6.94 18.69
C ARG A 363 -8.36 -5.89 17.85
N PHE A 364 -9.01 -5.36 16.82
CA PHE A 364 -8.43 -4.31 15.99
C PHE A 364 -8.08 -3.07 16.82
N LYS A 365 -9.02 -2.55 17.61
CA LYS A 365 -8.80 -1.39 18.51
C LYS A 365 -7.67 -1.65 19.50
N THR A 366 -7.56 -2.88 20.02
CA THR A 366 -6.49 -3.27 20.94
C THR A 366 -5.12 -3.21 20.26
N TYR A 367 -4.97 -3.83 19.09
CA TYR A 367 -3.71 -3.82 18.35
C TYR A 367 -3.35 -2.43 17.85
N LEU A 368 -4.33 -1.67 17.36
CA LEU A 368 -4.17 -0.25 17.00
C LEU A 368 -3.65 0.57 18.20
N GLY A 369 -4.21 0.35 19.39
CA GLY A 369 -3.77 1.01 20.62
C GLY A 369 -2.32 0.67 21.02
N TRP A 370 -1.81 -0.52 20.67
CA TRP A 370 -0.40 -0.86 20.90
C TRP A 370 0.55 0.01 20.06
N HIS A 371 0.06 0.61 18.97
CA HIS A 371 0.79 1.54 18.11
C HIS A 371 0.59 3.02 18.46
N GLY A 372 -0.13 3.34 19.54
CA GLY A 372 -0.54 4.71 19.86
C GLY A 372 -1.62 5.26 18.92
N GLY A 373 -2.19 4.40 18.08
CA GLY A 373 -3.28 4.73 17.17
C GLY A 373 -4.64 4.73 17.86
N LYS A 374 -5.61 5.35 17.20
CA LYS A 374 -7.03 5.33 17.59
C LYS A 374 -7.90 5.41 16.34
N VAL A 375 -9.01 4.67 16.33
CA VAL A 375 -9.89 4.59 15.15
C VAL A 375 -10.57 5.93 14.83
N ASP A 376 -10.74 6.79 15.83
CA ASP A 376 -11.28 8.15 15.67
C ASP A 376 -10.39 9.07 14.81
N LYS A 377 -9.11 8.72 14.61
CA LYS A 377 -8.19 9.43 13.71
C LYS A 377 -8.44 9.15 12.22
N ASN A 378 -9.25 8.15 11.88
CA ASN A 378 -9.76 7.89 10.53
C ASN A 378 -11.14 8.57 10.44
N PRO A 379 -11.34 9.67 9.68
CA PRO A 379 -11.05 9.82 8.25
C PRO A 379 -9.74 10.55 7.88
N SER A 380 -9.20 10.27 6.68
CA SER A 380 -8.04 10.97 6.11
C SER A 380 -8.35 12.43 5.71
N GLU A 381 -7.33 13.23 5.40
CA GLU A 381 -7.52 14.60 4.89
C GLU A 381 -8.42 14.62 3.64
N GLY A 382 -8.15 13.74 2.67
CA GLY A 382 -8.98 13.62 1.47
C GLY A 382 -10.44 13.23 1.75
N ASN A 383 -10.69 12.45 2.81
CA ASN A 383 -12.04 12.11 3.25
C ASN A 383 -12.75 13.31 3.91
N LEU A 384 -12.06 14.05 4.78
CA LEU A 384 -12.58 15.26 5.45
C LEU A 384 -12.97 16.33 4.42
N LEU A 385 -12.09 16.59 3.45
CA LEU A 385 -12.37 17.50 2.33
C LEU A 385 -13.52 16.98 1.45
N GLY A 386 -13.69 15.66 1.37
CA GLY A 386 -14.78 14.99 0.64
C GLY A 386 -16.10 14.85 1.42
N GLY A 387 -16.24 15.50 2.58
CA GLY A 387 -17.49 15.54 3.35
C GLY A 387 -17.71 14.37 4.31
N LEU A 388 -16.66 13.62 4.68
CA LEU A 388 -16.73 12.58 5.71
C LEU A 388 -16.08 13.11 7.00
N TYR A 389 -16.89 13.55 7.95
CA TYR A 389 -16.42 14.38 9.09
C TYR A 389 -15.74 13.60 10.22
N ASN A 390 -16.13 12.34 10.39
CA ASN A 390 -15.65 11.47 11.45
C ASN A 390 -15.81 9.99 11.02
N ILE A 391 -15.28 9.09 11.86
CA ILE A 391 -15.30 7.65 11.58
C ILE A 391 -16.72 7.14 11.37
N THR A 392 -17.70 7.57 12.17
CA THR A 392 -19.06 7.07 12.08
C THR A 392 -19.72 7.37 10.74
N LEU A 393 -19.58 8.57 10.20
CA LEU A 393 -20.10 8.87 8.86
C LEU A 393 -19.45 8.00 7.78
N LYS A 394 -18.13 7.82 7.86
CA LYS A 394 -17.40 6.95 6.93
C LYS A 394 -17.90 5.50 7.04
N SER A 395 -18.08 5.03 8.27
CA SER A 395 -18.47 3.66 8.57
C SER A 395 -19.90 3.33 8.24
N LEU A 396 -20.84 4.25 8.47
CA LEU A 396 -22.23 4.08 8.02
C LEU A 396 -22.26 3.96 6.50
N GLY A 397 -21.52 4.82 5.80
CA GLY A 397 -21.37 4.75 4.36
C GLY A 397 -20.71 3.45 3.87
N ALA A 398 -19.78 2.87 4.63
CA ALA A 398 -19.18 1.58 4.30
C ALA A 398 -20.13 0.40 4.57
N ALA A 399 -20.92 0.48 5.65
CA ALA A 399 -21.81 -0.59 6.11
C ALA A 399 -22.99 -0.85 5.16
N VAL A 400 -23.43 0.16 4.38
CA VAL A 400 -24.52 -0.03 3.39
C VAL A 400 -24.17 -0.98 2.25
N LYS A 401 -22.91 -1.41 2.12
CA LYS A 401 -22.53 -2.53 1.23
C LYS A 401 -23.22 -3.84 1.65
N ARG A 402 -23.66 -3.94 2.91
CA ARG A 402 -24.68 -4.91 3.33
C ARG A 402 -26.06 -4.32 3.01
N ASP A 403 -26.69 -4.81 1.95
CA ASP A 403 -28.08 -4.44 1.64
C ASP A 403 -29.01 -4.74 2.84
N PRO A 404 -29.92 -3.83 3.23
CA PRO A 404 -30.82 -4.03 4.36
C PRO A 404 -31.61 -5.35 4.34
N LYS A 405 -31.94 -5.86 3.15
CA LYS A 405 -32.69 -7.12 2.96
C LYS A 405 -31.84 -8.37 3.12
N ILE A 406 -30.52 -8.23 3.22
CA ILE A 406 -29.57 -9.34 3.33
C ILE A 406 -28.93 -9.33 4.72
N PRO A 407 -29.19 -10.36 5.55
CA PRO A 407 -28.53 -10.48 6.85
C PRO A 407 -27.09 -10.96 6.69
N ILE A 408 -26.21 -10.56 7.60
CA ILE A 408 -24.90 -11.22 7.75
C ILE A 408 -25.16 -12.65 8.23
N GLN A 409 -24.66 -13.64 7.50
CA GLN A 409 -24.85 -15.06 7.82
C GLN A 409 -23.58 -15.68 8.39
N HIS A 410 -22.41 -15.21 7.97
CA HIS A 410 -21.13 -15.80 8.33
C HIS A 410 -20.11 -14.74 8.73
N ILE A 411 -19.30 -15.10 9.73
CA ILE A 411 -18.15 -14.33 10.19
C ILE A 411 -16.93 -15.24 10.03
N ILE A 412 -15.90 -14.77 9.31
CA ILE A 412 -14.71 -15.56 8.99
C ILE A 412 -13.42 -14.77 9.26
N GLU A 413 -12.34 -15.49 9.52
CA GLU A 413 -11.01 -14.89 9.66
C GLU A 413 -10.41 -14.54 8.28
N TYR A 414 -9.42 -13.65 8.24
CA TYR A 414 -8.79 -13.19 7.00
C TYR A 414 -8.27 -14.37 6.15
N GLY A 415 -8.70 -14.44 4.89
CA GLY A 415 -8.33 -15.48 3.92
C GLY A 415 -8.95 -16.85 4.18
N GLN A 416 -9.87 -16.99 5.13
CA GLN A 416 -10.60 -18.24 5.36
C GLN A 416 -11.59 -18.51 4.22
N GLY A 417 -11.61 -19.74 3.69
CA GLY A 417 -12.46 -20.11 2.57
C GLY A 417 -13.97 -20.01 2.86
N MET A 418 -14.74 -19.64 1.83
CA MET A 418 -16.21 -19.56 1.87
C MET A 418 -16.85 -20.70 1.08
N SER A 419 -17.79 -21.45 1.69
CA SER A 419 -18.41 -22.63 1.08
C SER A 419 -19.91 -22.47 0.81
N GLU A 420 -20.66 -21.91 1.77
CA GLU A 420 -22.12 -21.79 1.69
C GLU A 420 -22.54 -20.48 1.00
N PRO A 421 -23.64 -20.48 0.21
CA PRO A 421 -24.23 -19.24 -0.30
C PRO A 421 -24.65 -18.27 0.80
N GLY A 422 -24.55 -16.97 0.53
CA GLY A 422 -24.99 -15.93 1.47
C GLY A 422 -23.99 -14.80 1.66
N PHE A 423 -24.24 -14.00 2.70
CA PHE A 423 -23.41 -12.85 3.04
C PHE A 423 -22.38 -13.20 4.12
N TYR A 424 -21.12 -12.95 3.80
CA TYR A 424 -19.97 -13.14 4.69
C TYR A 424 -19.40 -11.80 5.09
N PHE A 425 -19.05 -11.68 6.36
CA PHE A 425 -18.13 -10.65 6.83
C PHE A 425 -16.79 -11.30 7.20
N MET A 426 -15.70 -10.82 6.60
CA MET A 426 -14.34 -11.31 6.81
C MET A 426 -13.51 -10.29 7.58
N ASP A 427 -12.88 -10.73 8.67
CA ASP A 427 -11.93 -9.90 9.40
C ASP A 427 -10.78 -9.47 8.47
N GLY A 428 -10.41 -8.20 8.51
CA GLY A 428 -9.41 -7.63 7.63
C GLY A 428 -9.15 -6.16 7.92
N MET A 429 -8.03 -5.64 7.41
CA MET A 429 -7.74 -4.21 7.51
C MET A 429 -8.67 -3.37 6.60
N GLY A 430 -8.72 -2.05 6.83
CA GLY A 430 -9.42 -1.10 5.96
C GLY A 430 -8.59 -0.65 4.76
N GLY A 431 -7.30 -1.00 4.71
CA GLY A 431 -6.46 -0.71 3.56
C GLY A 431 -6.79 -1.64 2.40
N ASP A 432 -7.33 -1.03 1.35
CA ASP A 432 -7.95 -1.65 0.20
C ASP A 432 -7.19 -2.82 -0.45
N ILE A 433 -5.88 -2.68 -0.68
CA ILE A 433 -5.06 -3.71 -1.33
C ILE A 433 -5.07 -5.01 -0.54
N ALA A 434 -4.83 -4.94 0.78
CA ALA A 434 -4.83 -6.13 1.61
C ALA A 434 -6.24 -6.72 1.75
N SER A 435 -7.26 -5.88 1.87
CA SER A 435 -8.65 -6.31 1.99
C SER A 435 -9.06 -7.21 0.81
N TYR A 436 -8.85 -6.76 -0.44
CA TYR A 436 -9.22 -7.58 -1.59
C TYR A 436 -8.27 -8.77 -1.82
N THR A 437 -7.00 -8.70 -1.40
CA THR A 437 -6.10 -9.87 -1.41
C THR A 437 -6.64 -10.96 -0.48
N GLY A 438 -7.15 -10.59 0.70
CA GLY A 438 -7.84 -11.50 1.60
C GLY A 438 -9.12 -12.08 1.01
N GLN A 439 -9.90 -11.27 0.27
CA GLN A 439 -11.11 -11.72 -0.41
C GLN A 439 -10.80 -12.74 -1.51
N ALA A 440 -9.76 -12.48 -2.31
CA ALA A 440 -9.26 -13.44 -3.28
C ALA A 440 -8.82 -14.74 -2.59
N ALA A 441 -8.11 -14.65 -1.45
CA ALA A 441 -7.71 -15.82 -0.67
C ALA A 441 -8.92 -16.59 -0.09
N ALA A 442 -9.98 -15.89 0.33
CA ALA A 442 -11.23 -16.48 0.80
C ALA A 442 -12.06 -17.14 -0.32
N GLY A 443 -11.66 -16.95 -1.58
CA GLY A 443 -12.23 -17.59 -2.75
C GLY A 443 -13.15 -16.70 -3.59
N CYS A 444 -13.17 -15.38 -3.39
CA CYS A 444 -13.83 -14.47 -4.32
C CYS A 444 -13.23 -14.63 -5.72
N ASN A 445 -14.05 -14.60 -6.77
CA ASN A 445 -13.61 -14.67 -8.18
C ASN A 445 -13.90 -13.37 -8.96
N ILE A 446 -14.50 -12.37 -8.30
CA ILE A 446 -14.69 -10.98 -8.74
C ILE A 446 -14.61 -10.07 -7.52
N VAL A 447 -14.12 -8.84 -7.68
CA VAL A 447 -14.23 -7.77 -6.68
C VAL A 447 -14.97 -6.58 -7.27
N LEU A 448 -15.95 -6.05 -6.55
CA LEU A 448 -16.57 -4.75 -6.79
C LEU A 448 -15.86 -3.72 -5.93
N PHE A 449 -15.22 -2.75 -6.59
CA PHE A 449 -14.39 -1.75 -5.93
C PHE A 449 -14.99 -0.36 -6.09
N VAL A 450 -15.61 0.14 -5.02
CA VAL A 450 -16.21 1.47 -5.00
C VAL A 450 -15.14 2.51 -4.68
N THR A 451 -15.08 3.58 -5.48
CA THR A 451 -14.15 4.68 -5.26
C THR A 451 -14.80 6.03 -5.53
N GLY A 452 -14.69 6.98 -4.58
CA GLY A 452 -15.23 8.32 -4.78
C GLY A 452 -14.36 9.17 -5.70
N ARG A 453 -13.05 9.03 -5.53
CA ARG A 453 -12.07 9.85 -6.24
C ARG A 453 -11.38 9.16 -7.41
N GLY A 454 -11.56 7.84 -7.60
CA GLY A 454 -11.02 7.09 -8.75
C GLY A 454 -9.70 6.39 -8.47
N SER A 455 -9.64 5.52 -7.47
CA SER A 455 -8.45 4.70 -7.20
C SER A 455 -8.10 3.78 -8.37
N PRO A 456 -6.85 3.80 -8.90
CA PRO A 456 -6.41 2.97 -10.02
C PRO A 456 -5.83 1.63 -9.53
N THR A 457 -6.51 0.93 -8.60
CA THR A 457 -6.08 -0.38 -8.09
C THR A 457 -6.81 -1.53 -8.77
N ASN A 458 -6.17 -2.69 -8.81
CA ASN A 458 -6.70 -3.96 -9.33
C ASN A 458 -5.97 -5.12 -8.61
N SER A 459 -6.68 -6.17 -8.22
CA SER A 459 -6.02 -7.40 -7.75
C SER A 459 -5.36 -8.12 -8.91
N SER A 460 -4.25 -8.82 -8.68
CA SER A 460 -3.68 -9.66 -9.74
C SER A 460 -4.53 -10.91 -10.00
N ILE A 461 -5.18 -11.49 -8.97
CA ILE A 461 -5.87 -12.79 -9.07
C ILE A 461 -7.32 -12.66 -9.51
N VAL A 462 -7.99 -11.58 -9.12
CA VAL A 462 -9.43 -11.40 -9.34
C VAL A 462 -9.71 -10.12 -10.13
N PRO A 463 -10.56 -10.18 -11.18
CA PRO A 463 -10.97 -8.97 -11.89
C PRO A 463 -11.64 -8.00 -10.92
N THR A 464 -11.15 -6.76 -10.89
CA THR A 464 -11.62 -5.71 -9.99
C THR A 464 -12.42 -4.69 -10.79
N ILE A 465 -13.75 -4.72 -10.62
CA ILE A 465 -14.70 -3.86 -11.31
C ILE A 465 -14.80 -2.55 -10.53
N LYS A 466 -14.27 -1.47 -11.11
CA LYS A 466 -14.24 -0.16 -10.46
C LYS A 466 -15.52 0.62 -10.68
N ILE A 467 -16.13 1.08 -9.59
CA ILE A 467 -17.40 1.81 -9.55
C ILE A 467 -17.13 3.21 -8.98
N VAL A 468 -17.49 4.26 -9.71
CA VAL A 468 -17.32 5.65 -9.24
C VAL A 468 -18.65 6.31 -8.90
N ASN A 469 -18.65 7.18 -7.89
CA ASN A 469 -19.88 7.73 -7.31
C ASN A 469 -20.52 8.88 -8.10
N THR A 470 -19.80 9.52 -9.01
CA THR A 470 -20.30 10.70 -9.76
C THR A 470 -19.98 10.61 -11.25
N THR A 471 -20.93 11.05 -12.08
CA THR A 471 -20.79 11.04 -13.55
C THR A 471 -19.67 11.96 -14.03
N VAL A 472 -19.43 13.07 -13.32
CA VAL A 472 -18.31 13.98 -13.62
C VAL A 472 -16.97 13.26 -13.49
N ARG A 473 -16.76 12.53 -12.38
CA ARG A 473 -15.53 11.77 -12.17
C ARG A 473 -15.42 10.59 -13.14
N TYR A 474 -16.53 9.92 -13.45
CA TYR A 474 -16.56 8.87 -14.47
C TYR A 474 -16.02 9.35 -15.81
N LYS A 475 -16.53 10.48 -16.32
CA LYS A 475 -16.10 11.05 -17.61
C LYS A 475 -14.62 11.47 -17.60
N MET A 476 -14.15 11.98 -16.47
CA MET A 476 -12.75 12.38 -16.29
C MET A 476 -11.81 11.16 -16.30
N MET A 477 -12.26 10.03 -15.76
CA MET A 477 -11.45 8.81 -15.57
C MET A 477 -12.01 7.61 -16.35
N GLU A 478 -12.63 7.87 -17.52
CA GLU A 478 -13.29 6.83 -18.31
C GLU A 478 -12.30 5.75 -18.76
N GLY A 479 -11.01 6.07 -18.86
CA GLY A 479 -9.95 5.10 -19.17
C GLY A 479 -9.66 4.09 -18.04
N ASP A 480 -10.17 4.31 -16.84
CA ASP A 480 -9.84 3.58 -15.61
C ASP A 480 -11.07 3.02 -14.87
N ILE A 481 -12.27 3.61 -15.05
CA ILE A 481 -13.48 3.24 -14.28
C ILE A 481 -14.46 2.42 -15.11
N ASP A 482 -14.88 1.25 -14.61
CA ASP A 482 -15.79 0.35 -15.32
C ASP A 482 -17.26 0.80 -15.28
N ILE A 483 -17.76 1.20 -14.09
CA ILE A 483 -19.18 1.51 -13.85
C ILE A 483 -19.38 2.93 -13.30
N ASN A 484 -20.38 3.64 -13.82
CA ASN A 484 -20.81 4.96 -13.32
C ASN A 484 -22.01 4.84 -12.37
N ALA A 485 -21.77 4.84 -11.05
CA ALA A 485 -22.88 4.91 -10.07
C ALA A 485 -23.50 6.31 -9.96
N GLY A 486 -22.85 7.33 -10.52
CA GLY A 486 -23.33 8.71 -10.53
C GLY A 486 -24.61 8.91 -11.33
N GLU A 487 -24.97 7.98 -12.21
CA GLU A 487 -26.26 8.03 -12.92
C GLU A 487 -27.46 8.03 -11.97
N TYR A 488 -27.29 7.48 -10.75
CA TYR A 488 -28.30 7.57 -9.69
C TYR A 488 -28.54 9.02 -9.26
N LEU A 489 -27.47 9.81 -9.12
CA LEU A 489 -27.57 11.25 -8.81
C LEU A 489 -28.19 12.04 -9.97
N ASP A 490 -27.96 11.58 -11.20
CA ASP A 490 -28.53 12.15 -12.43
C ASP A 490 -29.99 11.74 -12.68
N GLY A 491 -30.58 10.91 -11.80
CA GLY A 491 -32.01 10.57 -11.80
C GLY A 491 -32.36 9.17 -12.30
N LYS A 492 -31.37 8.32 -12.62
CA LYS A 492 -31.63 6.90 -12.93
C LYS A 492 -32.09 6.16 -11.66
N PRO A 493 -33.17 5.38 -11.68
CA PRO A 493 -33.58 4.55 -10.54
C PRO A 493 -32.50 3.53 -10.17
N MET A 494 -32.29 3.30 -8.87
CA MET A 494 -31.26 2.36 -8.38
C MET A 494 -31.53 0.93 -8.84
N GLU A 495 -32.80 0.52 -8.97
CA GLU A 495 -33.19 -0.80 -9.46
C GLU A 495 -32.72 -1.03 -10.90
N GLN A 496 -32.96 -0.05 -11.79
CA GLN A 496 -32.51 -0.12 -13.18
C GLN A 496 -30.98 -0.13 -13.27
N LEU A 497 -30.31 0.75 -12.51
CA LEU A 497 -28.85 0.79 -12.47
C LEU A 497 -28.25 -0.52 -11.95
N THR A 498 -28.90 -1.17 -10.99
CA THR A 498 -28.49 -2.48 -10.46
C THR A 498 -28.57 -3.57 -11.52
N GLU A 499 -29.66 -3.62 -12.29
CA GLU A 499 -29.85 -4.61 -13.37
C GLU A 499 -28.78 -4.45 -14.46
N GLU A 500 -28.57 -3.22 -14.96
CA GLU A 500 -27.56 -2.91 -15.98
C GLU A 500 -26.14 -3.23 -15.47
N ALA A 501 -25.83 -2.88 -14.22
CA ALA A 501 -24.53 -3.17 -13.62
C ALA A 501 -24.30 -4.67 -13.41
N LEU A 502 -25.32 -5.43 -12.99
CA LEU A 502 -25.22 -6.88 -12.85
C LEU A 502 -24.97 -7.57 -14.20
N ASP A 503 -25.61 -7.12 -15.28
CA ASP A 503 -25.34 -7.63 -16.63
C ASP A 503 -23.87 -7.40 -17.04
N HIS A 504 -23.31 -6.25 -16.70
CA HIS A 504 -21.90 -5.96 -16.97
C HIS A 504 -20.96 -6.82 -16.11
N VAL A 505 -21.29 -7.03 -14.83
CA VAL A 505 -20.55 -7.97 -13.95
C VAL A 505 -20.53 -9.38 -14.55
N VAL A 506 -21.66 -9.89 -15.05
CA VAL A 506 -21.74 -11.20 -15.72
C VAL A 506 -20.94 -11.25 -17.02
N THR A 507 -20.91 -10.14 -17.76
CA THR A 507 -20.08 -10.01 -18.97
C THR A 507 -18.58 -10.08 -18.64
N ILE A 508 -18.15 -9.40 -17.57
CA ILE A 508 -16.78 -9.45 -17.06
C ILE A 508 -16.43 -10.85 -16.52
N ALA A 509 -17.35 -11.50 -15.81
CA ALA A 509 -17.21 -12.87 -15.37
C ALA A 509 -16.97 -13.83 -16.55
N SER A 510 -17.63 -13.56 -17.67
CA SER A 510 -17.55 -14.33 -18.92
C SER A 510 -16.26 -14.12 -19.72
N GLY A 511 -15.38 -13.20 -19.30
CA GLY A 511 -14.05 -13.01 -19.87
C GLY A 511 -13.75 -11.61 -20.39
N GLU A 512 -14.68 -10.65 -20.31
CA GLU A 512 -14.34 -9.25 -20.59
C GLU A 512 -13.34 -8.74 -19.54
N ARG A 513 -12.20 -8.22 -20.01
CA ARG A 513 -11.20 -7.59 -19.14
C ARG A 513 -11.68 -6.23 -18.67
N THR A 514 -11.66 -6.04 -17.35
CA THR A 514 -11.84 -4.74 -16.68
C THR A 514 -10.81 -3.73 -17.19
N LYS A 515 -11.10 -2.44 -16.99
CA LYS A 515 -10.14 -1.38 -17.32
C LYS A 515 -8.86 -1.52 -16.51
N GLY A 516 -8.94 -1.93 -15.25
CA GLY A 516 -7.77 -2.21 -14.39
C GLY A 516 -6.82 -3.26 -14.95
N GLU A 517 -7.36 -4.38 -15.43
CA GLU A 517 -6.58 -5.44 -16.08
C GLU A 517 -5.88 -4.92 -17.34
N ARG A 518 -6.59 -4.18 -18.20
CA ARG A 518 -6.00 -3.61 -19.43
C ARG A 518 -4.89 -2.59 -19.13
N ARG A 519 -5.01 -1.88 -18.01
CA ARG A 519 -4.06 -0.87 -17.54
C ARG A 519 -2.90 -1.43 -16.71
N ASN A 520 -2.84 -2.75 -16.48
CA ASN A 520 -1.83 -3.37 -15.62
C ASN A 520 -1.75 -2.71 -14.23
N GLN A 521 -2.90 -2.41 -13.62
CA GLN A 521 -3.02 -1.78 -12.30
C GLN A 521 -2.90 -2.78 -11.14
N ASN A 522 -2.26 -3.92 -11.39
CA ASN A 522 -2.27 -5.09 -10.52
C ASN A 522 -1.34 -4.89 -9.32
N ILE A 523 -1.88 -4.99 -8.11
CA ILE A 523 -1.13 -4.89 -6.85
C ILE A 523 -1.78 -5.84 -5.84
N ASP A 524 -0.99 -6.58 -5.06
CA ASP A 524 -1.48 -7.40 -3.96
C ASP A 524 -0.62 -7.19 -2.72
N LEU A 525 -1.22 -7.41 -1.55
CA LEU A 525 -0.58 -7.16 -0.25
C LEU A 525 -1.11 -8.15 0.78
N LEU A 526 -0.22 -8.91 1.42
CA LEU A 526 -0.62 -9.71 2.58
C LEU A 526 -0.84 -8.80 3.80
N TRP A 527 -1.94 -9.02 4.51
CA TRP A 527 -2.19 -8.35 5.77
C TRP A 527 -1.28 -8.91 6.87
N ARG A 528 -0.54 -8.03 7.54
CA ARG A 528 0.09 -8.29 8.85
C ARG A 528 -0.81 -7.73 9.95
N ARG A 529 -1.17 -8.57 10.92
CA ARG A 529 -2.12 -8.19 11.99
C ARG A 529 -1.40 -7.86 13.29
N LYS A 530 -0.35 -8.60 13.65
CA LYS A 530 0.54 -8.26 14.77
C LYS A 530 1.86 -7.72 14.23
N PHE A 531 2.20 -6.51 14.64
CA PHE A 531 3.49 -5.88 14.35
C PHE A 531 4.46 -5.96 15.55
N PHE A 532 4.00 -6.55 16.66
CA PHE A 532 4.78 -6.77 17.87
C PHE A 532 4.82 -8.26 18.22
N ARG A 533 5.98 -8.74 18.69
CA ARG A 533 6.10 -10.08 19.28
C ARG A 533 5.45 -10.17 20.66
N ASN A 534 5.42 -9.08 21.43
CA ASN A 534 4.81 -8.98 22.75
C ASN A 534 4.09 -7.64 22.89
N LYS A 535 3.04 -7.57 23.72
CA LYS A 535 2.41 -6.29 24.09
C LYS A 535 3.51 -5.31 24.57
N PRO A 536 3.56 -4.07 24.05
CA PRO A 536 4.51 -3.07 24.51
C PRO A 536 4.39 -2.88 26.03
N THR A 537 5.53 -2.90 26.74
CA THR A 537 5.59 -2.75 28.20
C THR A 537 5.52 -1.28 28.63
N GLU A 538 5.89 -0.37 27.74
CA GLU A 538 5.71 1.07 27.88
C GLU A 538 4.49 1.49 27.05
N ALA A 539 3.84 2.59 27.43
CA ALA A 539 2.93 3.25 26.49
C ALA A 539 3.71 3.55 25.20
N ALA A 540 3.04 3.66 24.07
CA ALA A 540 3.66 4.20 22.86
C ALA A 540 3.99 5.70 23.09
N ASP A 541 4.91 5.99 24.00
CA ASP A 541 5.46 7.31 24.25
C ASP A 541 6.23 7.71 23.00
N SER A 542 6.17 9.00 22.65
CA SER A 542 6.72 9.57 21.43
C SER A 542 8.18 9.16 21.22
N ILE A 543 8.42 8.15 20.37
CA ILE A 543 9.76 7.72 20.01
C ILE A 543 10.40 8.87 19.20
N PRO A 544 11.66 9.24 19.46
CA PRO A 544 12.34 10.27 18.70
C PRO A 544 12.28 9.97 17.20
N THR A 545 11.68 10.88 16.44
CA THR A 545 11.44 10.72 15.00
C THR A 545 12.68 11.03 14.15
N ARG A 546 13.76 11.46 14.82
CA ARG A 546 15.09 11.72 14.27
C ARG A 546 16.11 11.67 15.42
N PHE A 547 17.23 10.97 15.23
CA PHE A 547 18.40 11.17 16.12
C PHE A 547 19.17 12.42 15.69
N SER A 548 20.17 12.85 16.47
CA SER A 548 20.98 14.03 16.12
C SER A 548 21.58 13.98 14.71
N GLY A 549 21.73 12.78 14.12
CA GLY A 549 22.41 12.57 12.84
C GLY A 549 23.94 12.65 12.97
N ASN A 550 24.43 12.93 14.18
CA ASN A 550 25.84 13.00 14.49
C ASN A 550 26.45 11.59 14.55
N PRO A 551 27.74 11.44 14.20
CA PRO A 551 28.42 10.17 14.36
C PRO A 551 28.54 9.80 15.83
N LEU A 552 28.72 8.50 16.08
CA LEU A 552 29.02 8.02 17.43
C LEU A 552 30.31 8.64 17.96
N LEU A 553 30.33 9.01 19.24
CA LEU A 553 31.47 9.66 19.91
C LEU A 553 32.74 8.80 19.96
N ALA A 554 32.65 7.52 19.60
CA ALA A 554 33.81 6.65 19.45
C ALA A 554 34.66 7.10 18.26
N GLN A 555 35.84 7.67 18.53
CA GLN A 555 36.87 7.79 17.49
C GLN A 555 37.29 6.38 17.11
N ALA A 556 36.90 5.94 15.91
CA ALA A 556 37.42 4.72 15.34
C ALA A 556 38.97 4.74 15.46
N PRO A 557 39.63 3.65 15.90
CA PRO A 557 41.08 3.59 15.95
C PRO A 557 41.66 4.02 14.59
N LYS A 558 42.74 4.81 14.58
CA LYS A 558 43.38 5.26 13.33
C LYS A 558 43.58 4.06 12.39
N GLY A 559 42.91 4.09 11.25
CA GLY A 559 43.09 3.10 10.18
C GLY A 559 44.40 3.34 9.42
N GLY A 560 44.80 2.35 8.62
CA GLY A 560 45.86 2.53 7.62
C GLY A 560 45.49 3.58 6.56
N ALA A 561 46.42 3.89 5.65
CA ALA A 561 46.10 4.65 4.45
C ALA A 561 45.31 3.77 3.48
N LEU A 562 44.23 4.30 2.89
CA LEU A 562 43.47 3.63 1.83
C LEU A 562 43.65 4.40 0.51
N ASN A 563 44.04 3.69 -0.55
CA ASN A 563 44.08 4.28 -1.87
C ASN A 563 42.67 4.26 -2.48
N PHE A 564 41.97 5.38 -2.43
CA PHE A 564 40.61 5.46 -2.94
C PHE A 564 40.37 6.81 -3.64
N ASN A 565 40.16 6.74 -4.95
CA ASN A 565 39.72 7.88 -5.77
C ASN A 565 38.62 7.41 -6.71
N PHE A 566 37.60 8.24 -6.96
CA PHE A 566 36.53 7.95 -7.92
C PHE A 566 36.22 9.16 -8.80
N GLN A 567 35.76 8.91 -10.02
CA GLN A 567 35.35 9.93 -10.96
C GLN A 567 33.87 10.26 -10.74
N GLY A 568 33.60 11.25 -9.91
CA GLY A 568 32.27 11.72 -9.55
C GLY A 568 31.85 12.98 -10.31
N ARG A 569 30.95 13.73 -9.67
CA ARG A 569 30.41 15.00 -10.17
C ARG A 569 30.38 16.05 -9.05
N SER A 570 30.66 17.31 -9.39
CA SER A 570 30.56 18.42 -8.45
C SER A 570 29.18 19.07 -8.53
N LYS A 571 28.54 19.28 -7.38
CA LYS A 571 27.28 20.03 -7.25
C LYS A 571 27.30 20.80 -5.93
N ALA A 572 27.18 22.12 -6.00
CA ALA A 572 27.16 23.01 -4.83
C ALA A 572 28.36 22.82 -3.85
N GLY A 573 29.54 22.49 -4.38
CA GLY A 573 30.76 22.26 -3.58
C GLY A 573 30.90 20.85 -3.00
N GLU A 574 29.90 19.97 -3.19
CA GLU A 574 30.00 18.56 -2.85
C GLU A 574 30.45 17.72 -4.04
N ILE A 575 31.25 16.68 -3.76
CA ILE A 575 31.60 15.65 -4.72
C ILE A 575 30.65 14.47 -4.53
N LEU A 576 29.86 14.19 -5.56
CA LEU A 576 28.80 13.18 -5.58
C LEU A 576 29.18 12.01 -6.50
N PRO A 577 28.56 10.83 -6.34
CA PRO A 577 28.72 9.72 -7.29
C PRO A 577 28.32 10.13 -8.71
N LYS A 578 28.94 9.52 -9.71
CA LYS A 578 28.65 9.79 -11.14
C LYS A 578 27.24 9.40 -11.56
N PRO A 579 26.68 8.24 -11.14
CA PRO A 579 25.31 7.88 -11.47
C PRO A 579 24.31 8.93 -11.00
N LYS A 580 23.32 9.21 -11.86
CA LYS A 580 22.23 10.16 -11.62
C LYS A 580 20.91 9.44 -11.84
N VAL A 581 20.08 9.36 -10.83
CA VAL A 581 18.77 8.70 -10.91
C VAL A 581 17.69 9.76 -10.88
N ALA A 582 16.71 9.65 -11.78
CA ALA A 582 15.44 10.34 -11.64
C ALA A 582 14.51 9.45 -10.81
N LEU A 583 13.85 10.02 -9.81
CA LEU A 583 13.12 9.24 -8.81
C LEU A 583 11.63 9.57 -8.84
N ILE A 584 10.80 8.53 -8.77
CA ILE A 584 9.36 8.64 -8.52
C ILE A 584 9.09 7.99 -7.16
N ILE A 585 8.50 8.75 -6.23
CA ILE A 585 8.09 8.25 -4.91
C ILE A 585 6.55 8.22 -4.88
N PRO A 586 5.91 7.05 -5.04
CA PRO A 586 4.50 6.89 -4.71
C PRO A 586 4.27 7.16 -3.22
N THR A 587 3.39 8.10 -2.87
CA THR A 587 3.09 8.42 -1.46
C THR A 587 2.26 7.33 -0.78
N VAL A 588 1.60 6.48 -1.58
CA VAL A 588 0.70 5.42 -1.13
C VAL A 588 0.72 4.23 -2.08
N GLY A 589 0.51 3.01 -1.55
CA GLY A 589 0.53 1.77 -2.33
C GLY A 589 -0.35 1.79 -3.58
N CYS A 590 -1.52 2.43 -3.54
CA CYS A 590 -2.43 2.54 -4.70
C CYS A 590 -1.83 3.26 -5.92
N SER A 591 -0.82 4.10 -5.71
CA SER A 591 -0.15 4.85 -6.80
C SER A 591 1.01 4.07 -7.43
N LEU A 592 1.41 2.92 -6.85
CA LEU A 592 2.60 2.17 -7.23
C LEU A 592 2.56 1.70 -8.69
N ALA A 593 1.47 1.07 -9.13
CA ALA A 593 1.37 0.56 -10.50
C ALA A 593 1.48 1.68 -11.55
N THR A 594 0.92 2.86 -11.26
CA THR A 594 1.04 4.03 -12.15
C THR A 594 2.46 4.62 -12.11
N ALA A 595 3.10 4.67 -10.93
CA ALA A 595 4.50 5.08 -10.81
C ALA A 595 5.44 4.17 -11.61
N GLN A 596 5.23 2.85 -11.56
CA GLN A 596 6.03 1.88 -12.29
C GLN A 596 5.87 2.05 -13.81
N GLN A 597 4.64 2.24 -14.28
CA GLN A 597 4.37 2.53 -15.69
C GLN A 597 5.01 3.85 -16.16
N ALA A 598 5.03 4.87 -15.29
CA ALA A 598 5.69 6.14 -15.59
C ALA A 598 7.20 5.94 -15.72
N ALA A 599 7.83 5.24 -14.78
CA ALA A 599 9.25 4.91 -14.85
C ALA A 599 9.59 4.07 -16.08
N ASP A 600 8.80 3.05 -16.43
CA ASP A 600 9.02 2.22 -17.62
C ASP A 600 8.97 3.04 -18.91
N ARG A 601 8.01 3.97 -19.01
CA ARG A 601 7.89 4.90 -20.15
C ARG A 601 9.09 5.83 -20.22
N LEU A 602 9.47 6.42 -19.08
CA LEU A 602 10.58 7.38 -19.00
C LEU A 602 11.94 6.73 -19.21
N ASN A 603 12.10 5.46 -18.84
CA ASN A 603 13.31 4.69 -19.10
C ASN A 603 13.57 4.46 -20.61
N GLN A 604 12.56 4.63 -21.46
CA GLN A 604 12.70 4.58 -22.92
C GLN A 604 13.01 5.95 -23.56
N SER A 605 13.05 7.01 -22.75
CA SER A 605 13.24 8.40 -23.22
C SER A 605 14.69 8.72 -23.61
N GLU A 606 14.89 9.85 -24.29
CA GLU A 606 16.23 10.36 -24.61
C GLU A 606 17.05 10.76 -23.37
N TRP A 607 16.42 10.97 -22.22
CA TRP A 607 17.14 11.30 -20.97
C TRP A 607 18.02 10.15 -20.49
N VAL A 608 17.54 8.91 -20.65
CA VAL A 608 18.34 7.71 -20.34
C VAL A 608 19.34 7.44 -21.46
N LYS A 609 18.91 7.49 -22.74
CA LYS A 609 19.80 7.21 -23.88
C LYS A 609 20.97 8.19 -24.00
N SER A 610 20.77 9.46 -23.65
CA SER A 610 21.83 10.48 -23.62
C SER A 610 22.72 10.42 -22.37
N GLY A 611 22.34 9.62 -21.36
CA GLY A 611 23.04 9.58 -20.07
C GLY A 611 22.80 10.81 -19.18
N ARG A 612 21.75 11.61 -19.44
CA ARG A 612 21.37 12.73 -18.53
C ARG A 612 21.05 12.20 -17.14
N VAL A 613 20.37 11.06 -17.09
CA VAL A 613 20.17 10.19 -15.94
C VAL A 613 20.47 8.74 -16.37
N THR A 614 20.88 7.89 -15.44
CA THR A 614 21.13 6.47 -15.72
C THR A 614 19.84 5.67 -15.83
N ARG A 615 18.82 6.05 -15.04
CA ARG A 615 17.47 5.45 -15.05
C ARG A 615 16.46 6.32 -14.31
N PHE A 616 15.20 6.01 -14.54
CA PHE A 616 14.06 6.37 -13.69
C PHE A 616 13.77 5.20 -12.75
N ALA A 617 13.76 5.46 -11.45
CA ALA A 617 13.50 4.46 -10.41
C ALA A 617 12.21 4.79 -9.66
N VAL A 618 11.55 3.76 -9.14
CA VAL A 618 10.40 3.90 -8.24
C VAL A 618 10.80 3.39 -6.87
N LEU A 619 10.58 4.19 -5.82
CA LEU A 619 10.74 3.74 -4.45
C LEU A 619 9.38 3.56 -3.80
N ALA A 620 8.92 2.31 -3.77
CA ALA A 620 7.58 1.97 -3.32
C ALA A 620 7.41 2.29 -1.83
N ASN A 621 6.39 3.08 -1.47
CA ASN A 621 5.88 3.04 -0.11
C ASN A 621 5.19 1.68 0.09
N THR A 622 5.84 0.77 0.81
CA THR A 622 5.33 -0.59 1.05
C THR A 622 4.37 -0.67 2.25
N GLU A 623 4.01 0.46 2.85
CA GLU A 623 2.93 0.54 3.84
C GLU A 623 1.58 0.83 3.17
N GLY A 624 0.53 0.15 3.62
CA GLY A 624 -0.83 0.35 3.10
C GLY A 624 -1.44 1.71 3.49
N CYS A 625 -2.50 2.11 2.80
CA CYS A 625 -3.15 3.43 2.93
C CYS A 625 -3.53 3.85 4.36
N GLY A 626 -3.83 2.90 5.26
CA GLY A 626 -4.27 3.15 6.64
C GLY A 626 -3.20 3.07 7.73
N VAL A 627 -1.93 2.84 7.38
CA VAL A 627 -0.87 2.57 8.40
C VAL A 627 0.20 3.67 8.44
N THR A 628 0.01 4.74 7.68
CA THR A 628 1.09 5.66 7.28
C THR A 628 1.13 6.94 8.10
N THR A 629 1.45 6.86 9.39
CA THR A 629 1.93 8.05 10.13
C THR A 629 3.22 7.81 10.92
N GLY A 630 3.94 6.72 10.65
CA GLY A 630 5.27 6.46 11.21
C GLY A 630 6.30 7.52 10.76
N ALA A 631 7.20 7.90 11.67
CA ALA A 631 8.34 8.76 11.36
C ALA A 631 9.25 8.15 10.28
N GLU A 632 9.28 6.83 10.20
CA GLU A 632 10.02 6.02 9.24
C GLU A 632 9.60 6.32 7.80
N VAL A 633 8.30 6.50 7.55
CA VAL A 633 7.77 6.84 6.21
C VAL A 633 8.22 8.24 5.82
N LEU A 634 8.13 9.20 6.74
CA LEU A 634 8.57 10.57 6.47
C LEU A 634 10.09 10.63 6.26
N ASN A 635 10.88 9.94 7.08
CA ASN A 635 12.33 9.83 6.90
C ASN A 635 12.68 9.18 5.56
N PHE A 636 12.00 8.08 5.21
CA PHE A 636 12.14 7.44 3.91
C PHE A 636 11.89 8.43 2.77
N ILE A 637 10.71 9.08 2.75
CA ILE A 637 10.31 10.03 1.72
C ILE A 637 11.33 11.18 1.60
N LEU A 638 11.68 11.84 2.71
CA LEU A 638 12.53 13.03 2.70
C LEU A 638 13.99 12.71 2.38
N SER A 639 14.56 11.66 3.00
CA SER A 639 15.96 11.26 2.77
C SER A 639 16.17 10.79 1.33
N TYR A 640 15.24 10.02 0.77
CA TYR A 640 15.36 9.58 -0.63
C TYR A 640 15.16 10.70 -1.63
N ALA A 641 14.18 11.58 -1.41
CA ALA A 641 13.95 12.73 -2.29
C ALA A 641 15.18 13.66 -2.38
N THR A 642 15.99 13.70 -1.31
CA THR A 642 17.20 14.53 -1.22
C THR A 642 18.51 13.74 -1.37
N HIS A 643 18.43 12.46 -1.73
CA HIS A 643 19.59 11.58 -1.83
C HIS A 643 20.62 12.09 -2.85
N ARG A 644 21.91 11.89 -2.57
CA ARG A 644 23.05 12.41 -3.36
C ARG A 644 23.12 11.92 -4.81
N GLN A 645 22.46 10.80 -5.11
CA GLN A 645 22.34 10.27 -6.48
C GLN A 645 21.07 10.73 -7.22
N VAL A 646 20.13 11.39 -6.53
CA VAL A 646 18.88 11.86 -7.13
C VAL A 646 19.11 13.18 -7.85
N GLU A 647 18.71 13.23 -9.11
CA GLU A 647 18.82 14.44 -9.94
C GLU A 647 17.50 15.23 -9.97
N ALA A 648 16.38 14.51 -9.98
CA ALA A 648 15.02 15.06 -9.91
C ALA A 648 14.12 14.03 -9.22
N CYS A 649 13.18 14.49 -8.40
CA CYS A 649 12.24 13.64 -7.69
C CYS A 649 10.79 14.14 -7.87
N LEU A 650 9.91 13.21 -8.23
CA LEU A 650 8.48 13.40 -8.40
C LEU A 650 7.74 12.59 -7.33
N PHE A 651 6.93 13.25 -6.52
CA PHE A 651 5.96 12.58 -5.66
C PHE A 651 4.69 12.31 -6.44
N LEU A 652 4.26 11.05 -6.44
CA LEU A 652 3.02 10.63 -7.06
C LEU A 652 2.00 10.24 -5.98
N SER A 653 0.97 11.07 -5.82
CA SER A 653 -0.13 10.90 -4.88
C SER A 653 -1.35 10.27 -5.51
N LEU A 654 -2.20 9.69 -4.66
CA LEU A 654 -3.54 9.31 -5.07
C LEU A 654 -4.53 10.45 -4.83
N GLY A 655 -4.44 11.14 -3.69
CA GLY A 655 -5.32 12.23 -3.25
C GLY A 655 -6.22 11.87 -2.05
N CYS A 656 -6.07 10.68 -1.47
CA CYS A 656 -6.85 10.21 -0.32
C CYS A 656 -6.02 9.58 0.79
N GLU A 657 -4.70 9.52 0.63
CA GLU A 657 -3.75 9.00 1.61
C GLU A 657 -3.64 9.88 2.86
N MET A 658 -3.14 9.30 3.96
CA MET A 658 -2.85 10.03 5.19
C MET A 658 -1.65 10.98 5.02
N VAL A 659 -0.58 10.51 4.36
CA VAL A 659 0.62 11.30 4.04
C VAL A 659 0.40 12.05 2.72
N SER A 660 -0.48 13.04 2.76
CA SER A 660 -0.84 13.84 1.58
C SER A 660 0.33 14.71 1.08
N PRO A 661 0.29 15.22 -0.17
CA PRO A 661 1.23 16.23 -0.63
C PRO A 661 1.33 17.45 0.31
N GLY A 662 0.20 17.93 0.83
CA GLY A 662 0.16 19.03 1.80
C GLY A 662 0.93 18.68 3.08
N PHE A 663 0.68 17.48 3.63
CA PHE A 663 1.40 16.98 4.80
C PHE A 663 2.91 16.95 4.59
N ILE A 664 3.38 16.41 3.46
CA ILE A 664 4.82 16.32 3.16
C ILE A 664 5.42 17.72 2.99
N LYS A 665 4.73 18.64 2.30
CA LYS A 665 5.17 20.03 2.11
C LYS A 665 5.29 20.79 3.43
N SER A 666 4.32 20.67 4.33
CA SER A 666 4.39 21.28 5.66
C SER A 666 5.51 20.67 6.50
N ALA A 667 5.71 19.35 6.44
CA ALA A 667 6.84 18.70 7.09
C ALA A 667 8.20 19.18 6.54
N MET A 668 8.31 19.37 5.23
CA MET A 668 9.50 19.93 4.56
C MET A 668 9.81 21.37 5.02
N ARG A 669 8.77 22.16 5.34
CA ARG A 669 8.87 23.55 5.85
C ARG A 669 9.08 23.62 7.37
N GLY A 670 9.01 22.49 8.08
CA GLY A 670 9.09 22.44 9.55
C GLY A 670 7.86 23.01 10.26
N GLU A 671 6.71 23.04 9.57
CA GLU A 671 5.43 23.50 10.11
C GLU A 671 4.80 22.45 11.04
N ASP A 672 3.76 22.85 11.78
CA ASP A 672 2.95 21.90 12.56
C ASP A 672 2.06 21.09 11.63
N ILE A 673 2.27 19.77 11.61
CA ILE A 673 1.52 18.82 10.77
C ILE A 673 0.38 18.13 11.54
N GLY A 674 0.11 18.55 12.78
CA GLY A 674 -0.97 18.01 13.62
C GLY A 674 -0.61 16.70 14.33
N PHE A 675 0.64 16.28 14.27
CA PHE A 675 1.20 15.11 14.98
C PHE A 675 2.42 15.56 15.77
N PRO A 676 2.25 16.03 17.02
CA PRO A 676 3.33 16.63 17.82
C PRO A 676 4.58 15.76 17.93
N GLU A 677 4.38 14.43 18.01
CA GLU A 677 5.42 13.40 18.05
C GLU A 677 6.30 13.39 16.78
N ILE A 678 5.71 13.61 15.60
CA ILE A 678 6.43 13.72 14.32
C ILE A 678 7.01 15.14 14.12
N THR A 679 6.22 16.14 14.51
CA THR A 679 6.47 17.58 14.28
C THR A 679 7.71 18.08 15.03
N ALA A 680 7.94 17.62 16.27
CA ALA A 680 9.01 18.15 17.11
C ALA A 680 10.42 17.88 16.56
N ALA A 681 10.64 16.79 15.81
CA ALA A 681 11.95 16.48 15.21
C ALA A 681 12.08 16.91 13.73
N ALA A 682 10.96 17.10 13.01
CA ALA A 682 10.94 17.59 11.62
C ALA A 682 11.24 19.11 11.50
N LYS A 683 11.11 19.90 12.57
CA LYS A 683 11.39 21.35 12.59
C LYS A 683 12.80 21.78 12.11
N LYS A 684 13.73 20.84 11.93
CA LYS A 684 15.07 21.11 11.38
C LYS A 684 15.18 20.96 9.86
N SER A 685 14.25 20.28 9.18
CA SER A 685 14.24 20.26 7.71
C SER A 685 13.70 21.60 7.21
N ASN A 686 14.56 22.36 6.53
CA ASN A 686 14.18 23.54 5.77
C ASN A 686 14.32 23.22 4.28
N LEU A 687 13.51 22.26 3.83
CA LEU A 687 13.48 21.82 2.44
C LEU A 687 12.47 22.67 1.68
N ASP A 688 12.87 23.12 0.51
CA ASP A 688 12.01 23.88 -0.40
C ASP A 688 11.17 22.90 -1.24
N PRO A 689 9.83 22.84 -1.03
CA PRO A 689 8.99 21.87 -1.72
C PRO A 689 8.85 22.13 -3.22
N ASP A 690 9.15 23.34 -3.69
CA ASP A 690 9.03 23.73 -5.10
C ASP A 690 10.14 23.13 -5.97
N LYS A 691 11.15 22.49 -5.35
CA LYS A 691 12.19 21.72 -6.04
C LYS A 691 11.72 20.35 -6.52
N PHE A 692 10.54 19.90 -6.07
CA PHE A 692 10.01 18.57 -6.35
C PHE A 692 8.78 18.63 -7.25
N GLY A 693 8.53 17.52 -7.93
CA GLY A 693 7.29 17.32 -8.67
C GLY A 693 6.19 16.84 -7.74
N TRP A 694 4.96 17.29 -7.99
CA TRP A 694 3.78 16.87 -7.25
C TRP A 694 2.68 16.56 -8.24
N LEU A 695 2.28 15.30 -8.35
CA LEU A 695 1.17 14.88 -9.19
C LEU A 695 0.21 13.99 -8.42
N THR A 696 -1.08 14.24 -8.59
CA THR A 696 -2.15 13.41 -8.03
C THR A 696 -2.86 12.70 -9.18
N ILE A 697 -2.95 11.36 -9.14
CA ILE A 697 -3.53 10.57 -10.24
C ILE A 697 -4.99 10.98 -10.52
N GLN A 698 -5.76 11.19 -9.45
CA GLN A 698 -7.17 11.52 -9.52
C GLN A 698 -7.41 12.89 -10.14
N ASP A 699 -6.53 13.86 -9.87
CA ASP A 699 -6.61 15.22 -10.41
C ASP A 699 -6.08 15.30 -11.85
N ALA A 700 -5.13 14.45 -12.21
CA ALA A 700 -4.63 14.33 -13.58
C ALA A 700 -5.68 13.72 -14.54
N GLY A 701 -6.69 13.02 -14.02
CA GLY A 701 -7.71 12.37 -14.84
C GLY A 701 -7.37 10.91 -15.18
N GLY A 702 -6.76 10.21 -14.23
CA GLY A 702 -6.48 8.78 -14.34
C GLY A 702 -5.08 8.46 -14.85
N THR A 703 -4.82 7.17 -15.07
CA THR A 703 -3.47 6.65 -15.26
C THR A 703 -2.79 7.29 -16.47
N GLU A 704 -3.42 7.29 -17.64
CA GLU A 704 -2.78 7.71 -18.89
C GLU A 704 -2.40 9.21 -18.93
N HIS A 705 -3.29 10.06 -18.39
CA HIS A 705 -3.00 11.48 -18.23
C HIS A 705 -1.89 11.72 -17.21
N THR A 706 -1.86 10.94 -16.12
CA THR A 706 -0.76 11.00 -15.14
C THR A 706 0.58 10.64 -15.77
N LEU A 707 0.64 9.58 -16.59
CA LEU A 707 1.89 9.18 -17.26
C LEU A 707 2.41 10.29 -18.19
N THR A 708 1.50 11.00 -18.86
CA THR A 708 1.82 12.14 -19.71
C THR A 708 2.34 13.32 -18.88
N ALA A 709 1.61 13.71 -17.83
CA ALA A 709 2.00 14.80 -16.94
C ALA A 709 3.34 14.54 -16.22
N ALA A 710 3.60 13.30 -15.81
CA ALA A 710 4.89 12.91 -15.23
C ALA A 710 6.03 13.09 -16.24
N SER A 711 5.80 12.70 -17.50
CA SER A 711 6.80 12.86 -18.56
C SER A 711 7.09 14.34 -18.83
N GLU A 712 6.05 15.16 -18.98
CA GLU A 712 6.18 16.61 -19.17
C GLU A 712 6.90 17.29 -18.00
N TRP A 713 6.61 16.88 -16.77
CA TRP A 713 7.30 17.41 -15.59
C TRP A 713 8.79 17.07 -15.60
N PHE A 714 9.16 15.81 -15.86
CA PHE A 714 10.56 15.41 -15.94
C PHE A 714 11.30 16.06 -17.11
N ASP A 715 10.64 16.26 -18.26
CA ASP A 715 11.20 16.99 -19.39
C ASP A 715 11.59 18.41 -18.98
N GLN A 716 10.71 19.11 -18.23
CA GLN A 716 11.00 20.44 -17.71
C GLN A 716 12.06 20.44 -16.62
N ALA A 717 12.01 19.49 -15.69
CA ALA A 717 12.95 19.41 -14.57
C ALA A 717 14.37 19.10 -15.05
N LEU A 718 14.54 18.11 -15.92
CA LEU A 718 15.86 17.65 -16.41
C LEU A 718 16.48 18.61 -17.43
N SER A 719 15.66 19.34 -18.19
CA SER A 719 16.15 20.40 -19.10
C SER A 719 16.65 21.64 -18.37
N LYS A 720 16.03 22.01 -17.25
CA LYS A 720 16.45 23.15 -16.41
C LYS A 720 17.57 22.81 -15.42
N ALA A 721 17.72 21.53 -15.06
CA ALA A 721 18.70 21.10 -14.09
C ALA A 721 20.13 21.36 -14.61
N PRO A 722 20.98 22.09 -13.84
CA PRO A 722 22.31 22.48 -14.29
C PRO A 722 23.20 21.27 -14.57
N SER A 723 24.06 21.38 -15.58
CA SER A 723 25.09 20.37 -15.83
C SER A 723 26.06 20.33 -14.66
N CYS A 724 26.26 19.17 -14.06
CA CYS A 724 27.33 18.97 -13.08
C CYS A 724 28.67 18.80 -13.80
N GLU A 725 29.73 19.40 -13.27
CA GLU A 725 31.09 19.21 -13.77
C GLU A 725 31.67 17.88 -13.26
N ALA A 726 32.53 17.25 -14.06
CA ALA A 726 33.28 16.08 -13.60
C ALA A 726 34.21 16.49 -12.45
N ALA A 727 34.26 15.66 -11.39
CA ALA A 727 35.10 15.93 -10.23
C ALA A 727 35.70 14.62 -9.70
N GLU A 728 36.92 14.70 -9.20
CA GLU A 728 37.60 13.56 -8.57
C GLU A 728 37.34 13.57 -7.06
N GLY A 729 36.67 12.53 -6.56
CA GLY A 729 36.43 12.34 -5.14
C GLY A 729 37.38 11.32 -4.53
N ASN A 730 37.52 11.37 -3.20
CA ASN A 730 38.36 10.44 -2.44
C ASN A 730 37.56 9.82 -1.27
N ALA A 731 38.25 9.07 -0.39
CA ALA A 731 37.60 8.39 0.75
C ALA A 731 36.85 9.34 1.71
N ALA A 732 37.24 10.62 1.81
CA ALA A 732 36.52 11.63 2.61
C ALA A 732 35.12 11.94 2.05
N ASN A 733 34.90 11.67 0.77
CA ASN A 733 33.63 11.92 0.09
C ASN A 733 32.72 10.67 0.07
N LEU A 734 33.20 9.54 0.60
CA LEU A 734 32.49 8.26 0.57
C LEU A 734 31.49 8.16 1.72
N ARG A 735 30.25 7.76 1.40
CA ARG A 735 29.28 7.24 2.36
C ARG A 735 29.00 5.78 2.01
N VAL A 736 29.39 4.85 2.88
CA VAL A 736 29.23 3.40 2.66
C VAL A 736 28.34 2.75 3.71
N GLY A 737 27.44 1.89 3.26
CA GLY A 737 26.68 0.99 4.12
C GLY A 737 27.37 -0.37 4.18
N LEU A 738 27.61 -0.92 5.37
CA LEU A 738 28.21 -2.24 5.54
C LEU A 738 27.21 -3.19 6.19
N LEU A 739 27.02 -4.35 5.55
CA LEU A 739 26.11 -5.41 5.98
C LEU A 739 26.81 -6.76 5.91
N THR A 740 26.47 -7.66 6.81
CA THR A 740 26.86 -9.08 6.78
C THR A 740 25.61 -9.95 6.72
N SER A 741 25.65 -11.01 5.91
CA SER A 741 24.57 -11.99 5.83
C SER A 741 25.11 -13.41 5.91
N GLY A 742 24.54 -14.22 6.80
CA GLY A 742 25.04 -15.58 7.06
C GLY A 742 26.32 -15.58 7.90
N PHE A 743 27.03 -16.70 7.89
CA PHE A 743 28.34 -16.81 8.54
C PHE A 743 29.39 -16.05 7.72
N VAL A 744 30.24 -15.31 8.42
CA VAL A 744 31.39 -14.61 7.84
C VAL A 744 32.57 -14.87 8.77
N SER A 745 33.67 -15.41 8.23
CA SER A 745 34.88 -15.72 9.00
C SER A 745 35.47 -14.50 9.73
N ASP A 746 36.12 -14.73 10.88
CA ASP A 746 36.75 -13.66 11.68
C ASP A 746 37.73 -12.81 10.84
N VAL A 747 38.47 -13.45 9.94
CA VAL A 747 39.40 -12.79 9.02
C VAL A 747 38.68 -11.83 8.08
N ALA A 748 37.52 -12.21 7.54
CA ALA A 748 36.72 -11.33 6.71
C ALA A 748 36.13 -10.18 7.52
N GLN A 749 35.62 -10.45 8.73
CA GLN A 749 35.16 -9.39 9.66
C GLN A 749 36.26 -8.39 9.98
N ASP A 750 37.49 -8.86 10.19
CA ASP A 750 38.66 -8.03 10.44
C ASP A 750 38.98 -7.09 9.28
N SER A 751 38.95 -7.58 8.06
CA SER A 751 39.19 -6.78 6.86
C SER A 751 38.07 -5.77 6.60
N ILE A 752 36.81 -6.13 6.88
CA ILE A 752 35.67 -5.21 6.82
C ILE A 752 35.84 -4.08 7.84
N ALA A 753 36.25 -4.42 9.07
CA ALA A 753 36.50 -3.43 10.13
C ALA A 753 37.69 -2.51 9.79
N GLU A 754 38.75 -3.02 9.17
CA GLU A 754 39.85 -2.19 8.66
C GLU A 754 39.37 -1.22 7.58
N TYR A 755 38.63 -1.70 6.58
CA TYR A 755 38.07 -0.84 5.52
C TYR A 755 37.21 0.29 6.10
N ALA A 756 36.34 -0.03 7.08
CA ALA A 756 35.54 0.97 7.78
C ALA A 756 36.42 2.02 8.49
N ARG A 757 37.44 1.57 9.25
CA ARG A 757 38.37 2.47 9.97
C ARG A 757 39.14 3.40 9.02
N GLN A 758 39.54 2.89 7.86
CA GLN A 758 40.25 3.68 6.85
C GLN A 758 39.37 4.81 6.26
N ILE A 759 38.10 4.53 5.97
CA ILE A 759 37.14 5.52 5.46
C ILE A 759 36.90 6.61 6.51
N ILE A 760 36.64 6.21 7.76
CA ILE A 760 36.41 7.16 8.86
C ILE A 760 37.65 8.02 9.10
N SER A 761 38.85 7.43 9.04
CA SER A 761 40.12 8.15 9.21
C SER A 761 40.39 9.16 8.09
N ALA A 762 39.85 8.91 6.89
CA ALA A 762 39.90 9.85 5.77
C ALA A 762 38.84 10.96 5.86
N GLY A 763 37.87 10.87 6.78
CA GLY A 763 36.77 11.82 6.95
C GLY A 763 35.49 11.44 6.21
N GLY A 764 35.36 10.18 5.75
CA GLY A 764 34.13 9.65 5.15
C GLY A 764 33.14 9.10 6.19
N SER A 765 32.01 8.56 5.71
CA SER A 765 30.95 7.99 6.54
C SER A 765 30.79 6.48 6.34
N VAL A 766 30.58 5.78 7.45
CA VAL A 766 30.23 4.35 7.49
C VAL A 766 28.92 4.20 8.25
N VAL A 767 27.95 3.49 7.68
CA VAL A 767 26.68 3.16 8.32
C VAL A 767 26.55 1.65 8.45
N ILE A 768 26.24 1.18 9.66
CA ILE A 768 26.04 -0.25 9.95
C ILE A 768 24.65 -0.44 10.57
N PRO A 769 23.81 -1.37 10.06
CA PRO A 769 22.54 -1.68 10.69
C PRO A 769 22.74 -2.28 12.09
N GLN A 770 21.90 -1.89 13.05
CA GLN A 770 21.90 -2.39 14.42
C GLN A 770 21.81 -3.92 14.52
N ALA A 771 21.15 -4.59 13.57
CA ALA A 771 21.05 -6.03 13.54
C ALA A 771 22.32 -6.74 13.00
N SER A 772 23.31 -5.99 12.49
CA SER A 772 24.51 -6.59 11.89
C SER A 772 25.45 -7.17 12.93
N THR A 773 25.95 -8.37 12.66
CA THR A 773 26.97 -9.04 13.48
C THR A 773 28.30 -8.27 13.52
N LEU A 774 28.57 -7.40 12.55
CA LEU A 774 29.78 -6.55 12.53
C LEU A 774 29.90 -5.66 13.76
N LEU A 775 28.78 -5.30 14.38
CA LEU A 775 28.74 -4.49 15.59
C LEU A 775 29.39 -5.20 16.79
N HIS A 776 29.43 -6.53 16.78
CA HIS A 776 30.05 -7.32 17.85
C HIS A 776 31.57 -7.54 17.65
N SER A 777 32.16 -6.97 16.60
CA SER A 777 33.62 -7.03 16.41
C SER A 777 34.33 -6.09 17.38
N ASP A 778 35.18 -6.67 18.24
CA ASP A 778 36.05 -5.91 19.15
C ASP A 778 36.94 -4.91 18.39
N LYS A 779 37.22 -5.11 17.10
CA LYS A 779 38.10 -4.21 16.34
C LYS A 779 37.46 -2.89 15.93
N LEU A 780 36.14 -2.81 15.87
CA LEU A 780 35.41 -1.61 15.46
C LEU A 780 34.83 -0.86 16.67
N PHE A 781 34.36 -1.59 17.70
CA PHE A 781 33.61 -1.02 18.82
C PHE A 781 34.17 -1.35 20.22
N ALA A 782 35.43 -1.80 20.35
CA ALA A 782 36.07 -2.36 21.57
C ALA A 782 35.84 -1.64 22.93
N GLN A 783 35.21 -0.47 23.00
CA GLN A 783 35.15 0.37 24.20
C GLN A 783 33.82 1.13 24.44
N PHE A 784 32.73 0.87 23.69
CA PHE A 784 31.51 1.70 23.80
C PHE A 784 30.18 0.94 23.66
N PRO A 785 29.09 1.44 24.28
CA PRO A 785 27.74 0.93 24.03
C PRO A 785 27.31 1.22 22.58
N ILE A 786 26.68 0.22 21.97
CA ILE A 786 26.24 0.25 20.57
C ILE A 786 24.82 0.83 20.54
N GLU A 787 24.72 2.14 20.67
CA GLU A 787 23.45 2.86 20.56
C GLU A 787 23.25 3.35 19.11
N PRO A 788 22.03 3.28 18.55
CA PRO A 788 21.75 3.87 17.24
C PRO A 788 21.98 5.38 17.23
N SER A 789 22.65 5.87 16.19
CA SER A 789 22.83 7.30 15.90
C SER A 789 21.92 7.80 14.77
N LEU A 790 21.28 6.88 14.05
CA LEU A 790 20.35 7.13 12.94
C LEU A 790 19.11 6.26 13.13
N VAL A 791 17.93 6.84 12.94
CA VAL A 791 16.69 6.06 12.85
C VAL A 791 16.63 5.44 11.46
N PHE A 792 15.69 4.52 11.24
CA PHE A 792 15.47 3.92 9.93
C PHE A 792 15.35 4.99 8.82
N ALA A 793 16.10 4.81 7.73
CA ALA A 793 16.12 5.69 6.56
C ALA A 793 16.44 7.17 6.86
N GLN A 794 17.12 7.48 7.96
CA GLN A 794 17.61 8.83 8.24
C GLN A 794 18.88 9.15 7.44
N ALA A 795 18.92 10.32 6.79
CA ALA A 795 20.12 10.84 6.15
C ALA A 795 21.23 11.19 7.17
N ILE A 796 22.49 11.16 6.70
CA ILE A 796 23.67 11.51 7.51
C ILE A 796 23.87 13.03 7.50
N ASP A 797 23.96 13.63 8.69
CA ASP A 797 24.22 15.07 8.87
C ASP A 797 25.73 15.38 8.96
N GLU A 798 26.51 14.54 9.64
CA GLU A 798 27.96 14.71 9.83
C GLU A 798 28.74 13.43 9.47
N PRO A 799 29.95 13.52 8.90
CA PRO A 799 30.73 12.33 8.56
C PRO A 799 31.24 11.56 9.78
N GLY A 800 31.31 10.24 9.66
CA GLY A 800 31.84 9.36 10.69
C GLY A 800 31.15 8.00 10.75
N LEU A 801 31.25 7.33 11.90
CA LEU A 801 30.62 6.03 12.13
C LEU A 801 29.21 6.21 12.67
N HIS A 802 28.24 5.58 12.00
CA HIS A 802 26.84 5.57 12.41
C HIS A 802 26.32 4.15 12.56
N VAL A 803 25.46 3.97 13.55
CA VAL A 803 24.62 2.78 13.68
C VAL A 803 23.19 3.19 13.31
N MET A 804 22.66 2.54 12.28
CA MET A 804 21.26 2.72 11.88
C MET A 804 20.39 1.71 12.62
N GLU A 805 19.38 2.21 13.29
CA GLU A 805 18.39 1.38 13.96
C GLU A 805 17.75 0.34 13.03
N SER A 806 17.58 -0.88 13.53
CA SER A 806 16.95 -1.98 12.79
C SER A 806 15.69 -2.43 13.51
N VAL A 807 14.53 -2.18 12.91
CA VAL A 807 13.22 -2.55 13.48
C VAL A 807 12.99 -4.06 13.40
N THR A 808 13.54 -4.71 12.36
CA THR A 808 13.50 -6.16 12.16
C THR A 808 14.88 -6.67 11.69
N ASP A 809 15.02 -7.99 11.63
CA ASP A 809 16.16 -8.69 11.02
C ASP A 809 15.99 -8.89 9.49
N ASN A 810 14.91 -8.37 8.89
CA ASN A 810 14.68 -8.47 7.46
C ASN A 810 15.76 -7.71 6.67
N ARG A 811 16.45 -8.43 5.79
CA ARG A 811 17.59 -7.88 5.03
C ARG A 811 17.16 -6.81 4.02
N LEU A 812 16.00 -6.95 3.39
CA LEU A 812 15.51 -5.95 2.45
C LEU A 812 15.17 -4.65 3.16
N GLU A 813 14.63 -4.73 4.38
CA GLU A 813 14.41 -3.55 5.23
C GLU A 813 15.74 -2.89 5.58
N GLN A 814 16.76 -3.64 6.03
CA GLN A 814 18.09 -3.08 6.31
C GLN A 814 18.73 -2.42 5.08
N VAL A 815 18.67 -3.07 3.91
CA VAL A 815 19.14 -2.52 2.63
C VAL A 815 18.38 -1.23 2.27
N THR A 816 17.07 -1.18 2.54
CA THR A 816 16.23 0.01 2.31
C THR A 816 16.56 1.16 3.25
N GLY A 817 16.84 0.87 4.52
CA GLY A 817 17.27 1.90 5.46
C GLY A 817 18.65 2.47 5.08
N LEU A 818 19.61 1.60 4.78
CA LEU A 818 20.96 2.00 4.36
C LEU A 818 20.93 2.83 3.08
N GLY A 819 20.13 2.42 2.09
CA GLY A 819 20.05 3.08 0.80
C GLY A 819 19.67 4.56 0.86
N ALA A 820 18.99 5.01 1.93
CA ALA A 820 18.62 6.41 2.13
C ALA A 820 19.81 7.27 2.59
N ALA A 821 20.82 6.66 3.20
CA ALA A 821 21.91 7.33 3.89
C ALA A 821 23.25 7.29 3.13
N VAL A 822 23.46 6.29 2.27
CA VAL A 822 24.78 5.94 1.72
C VAL A 822 24.82 5.93 0.20
N ASP A 823 26.02 6.14 -0.37
CA ASP A 823 26.23 6.16 -1.81
C ASP A 823 26.43 4.74 -2.40
N VAL A 824 26.88 3.79 -1.60
CA VAL A 824 27.06 2.37 -1.97
C VAL A 824 26.83 1.47 -0.76
N ILE A 825 26.15 0.34 -0.95
CA ILE A 825 25.95 -0.70 0.07
C ILE A 825 26.87 -1.86 -0.26
N ILE A 826 27.54 -2.43 0.74
CA ILE A 826 28.38 -3.62 0.59
C ILE A 826 27.89 -4.69 1.56
N ASN A 827 27.42 -5.80 1.00
CA ASN A 827 27.04 -6.99 1.73
C ASN A 827 28.16 -8.03 1.65
N PHE A 828 28.55 -8.58 2.79
CA PHE A 828 29.50 -9.69 2.89
C PHE A 828 28.76 -10.97 3.25
N SER A 829 28.96 -12.02 2.44
CA SER A 829 28.27 -13.30 2.59
C SER A 829 29.14 -14.44 2.11
N GLU A 830 29.17 -15.55 2.86
CA GLU A 830 29.79 -16.80 2.41
C GLU A 830 28.77 -17.79 1.81
N THR A 831 27.48 -17.43 1.81
CA THR A 831 26.39 -18.30 1.34
C THR A 831 25.87 -17.87 -0.03
N ARG A 832 25.03 -16.82 -0.08
CA ARG A 832 24.41 -16.29 -1.29
C ARG A 832 24.42 -14.76 -1.33
N PRO A 833 24.40 -14.15 -2.53
CA PRO A 833 24.12 -12.72 -2.69
C PRO A 833 22.75 -12.36 -2.10
N ILE A 834 22.59 -11.11 -1.69
CA ILE A 834 21.30 -10.54 -1.29
C ILE A 834 20.73 -9.65 -2.39
N THR A 835 19.43 -9.41 -2.34
CA THR A 835 18.72 -8.41 -3.14
C THR A 835 19.37 -7.04 -3.02
N ALA A 836 19.59 -6.38 -4.16
CA ALA A 836 20.13 -5.02 -4.18
C ALA A 836 19.07 -3.97 -3.87
N HIS A 837 19.50 -2.79 -3.42
CA HIS A 837 18.60 -1.65 -3.28
C HIS A 837 18.19 -1.10 -4.65
N THR A 838 16.93 -0.64 -4.79
CA THR A 838 16.39 -0.09 -6.05
C THR A 838 17.13 1.16 -6.52
N LEU A 839 17.51 2.05 -5.59
CA LEU A 839 18.23 3.29 -5.92
C LEU A 839 19.74 3.13 -5.78
N THR A 840 20.18 2.57 -4.67
CA THR A 840 21.57 2.60 -4.20
C THR A 840 22.28 1.33 -4.68
N PRO A 841 23.42 1.43 -5.37
CA PRO A 841 24.15 0.24 -5.78
C PRO A 841 24.48 -0.67 -4.59
N THR A 842 24.26 -1.97 -4.72
CA THR A 842 24.55 -2.96 -3.68
C THR A 842 25.54 -3.99 -4.19
N LEU A 843 26.74 -3.96 -3.64
CA LEU A 843 27.81 -4.92 -3.92
C LEU A 843 27.69 -6.13 -3.00
N ASN A 844 27.70 -7.33 -3.57
CA ASN A 844 27.79 -8.59 -2.85
C ASN A 844 29.22 -9.13 -2.95
N VAL A 845 29.86 -9.28 -1.80
CA VAL A 845 31.25 -9.73 -1.66
C VAL A 845 31.31 -11.05 -0.92
N THR A 846 32.16 -11.97 -1.38
CA THR A 846 32.39 -13.25 -0.73
C THR A 846 33.86 -13.57 -0.57
N ALA A 847 34.25 -14.22 0.52
CA ALA A 847 35.55 -14.88 0.67
C ALA A 847 35.49 -16.38 0.37
N SER A 848 34.30 -16.91 0.03
CA SER A 848 34.07 -18.30 -0.30
C SER A 848 34.57 -18.64 -1.70
N GLN A 849 34.82 -19.93 -1.97
CA GLN A 849 35.14 -20.44 -3.32
C GLN A 849 33.90 -20.51 -4.23
N VAL A 850 32.69 -20.30 -3.69
CA VAL A 850 31.43 -20.27 -4.43
C VAL A 850 31.43 -19.16 -5.48
N ARG A 851 31.14 -19.50 -6.73
CA ARG A 851 31.32 -18.64 -7.91
C ARG A 851 30.04 -17.92 -8.38
N GLY A 852 29.03 -17.83 -7.51
CA GLY A 852 27.70 -17.32 -7.82
C GLY A 852 27.65 -15.86 -8.29
N ASP A 853 26.49 -15.22 -8.20
CA ASP A 853 26.27 -13.84 -8.65
C ASP A 853 26.89 -12.75 -7.73
N PHE A 854 28.01 -13.07 -7.09
CA PHE A 854 28.83 -12.14 -6.31
C PHE A 854 29.60 -11.17 -7.22
N ASP A 855 29.71 -9.92 -6.80
CA ASP A 855 30.43 -8.86 -7.50
C ASP A 855 31.95 -9.02 -7.32
N LEU A 856 32.37 -9.39 -6.11
CA LEU A 856 33.78 -9.59 -5.75
C LEU A 856 33.97 -10.89 -4.97
N GLN A 857 34.96 -11.67 -5.40
CA GLN A 857 35.45 -12.84 -4.69
C GLN A 857 36.85 -12.54 -4.12
N LEU A 858 36.93 -12.43 -2.80
CA LEU A 858 38.17 -12.22 -2.06
C LEU A 858 38.98 -13.52 -2.04
N LYS A 859 40.24 -13.45 -2.44
CA LYS A 859 41.11 -14.63 -2.52
C LYS A 859 41.75 -14.94 -1.18
N ALA A 860 41.64 -16.19 -0.74
CA ALA A 860 42.39 -16.70 0.43
C ALA A 860 43.91 -16.56 0.20
N GLY A 861 44.64 -16.13 1.22
CA GLY A 861 46.08 -15.82 1.16
C GLY A 861 46.42 -14.37 0.79
N ASP A 862 45.43 -13.57 0.38
CA ASP A 862 45.58 -12.14 0.07
C ASP A 862 44.88 -11.25 1.12
N GLU A 863 44.72 -11.72 2.36
CA GLU A 863 43.90 -11.07 3.40
C GLU A 863 44.30 -9.61 3.65
N ALA A 864 45.60 -9.30 3.54
CA ALA A 864 46.16 -7.97 3.69
C ALA A 864 45.68 -6.96 2.62
N GLU A 865 45.24 -7.46 1.46
CA GLU A 865 44.81 -6.65 0.31
C GLU A 865 43.28 -6.58 0.17
N TRP A 866 42.51 -7.29 1.00
CA TRP A 866 41.06 -7.37 0.86
C TRP A 866 40.38 -6.00 0.99
N SER A 867 40.81 -5.14 1.92
CA SER A 867 40.28 -3.78 2.07
C SER A 867 40.52 -2.94 0.81
N GLN A 868 41.68 -3.10 0.14
CA GLN A 868 41.98 -2.42 -1.11
C GLN A 868 41.14 -2.96 -2.28
N GLN A 869 40.92 -4.28 -2.37
CA GLN A 869 40.04 -4.85 -3.40
C GLN A 869 38.60 -4.34 -3.27
N ILE A 870 38.09 -4.23 -2.04
CA ILE A 870 36.76 -3.66 -1.74
C ILE A 870 36.71 -2.17 -2.12
N ALA A 871 37.78 -1.42 -1.84
CA ALA A 871 37.93 -0.03 -2.21
C ALA A 871 37.91 0.18 -3.73
N ASP A 872 38.64 -0.65 -4.48
CA ASP A 872 38.75 -0.56 -5.94
C ASP A 872 37.39 -0.79 -6.62
N ILE A 873 36.65 -1.84 -6.22
CA ILE A 873 35.32 -2.10 -6.80
C ILE A 873 34.30 -1.03 -6.39
N SER A 874 34.37 -0.52 -5.15
CA SER A 874 33.52 0.58 -4.69
C SER A 874 33.79 1.85 -5.50
N SER A 875 35.06 2.17 -5.76
CA SER A 875 35.45 3.28 -6.65
C SER A 875 34.90 3.10 -8.05
N ALA A 876 34.97 1.89 -8.62
CA ALA A 876 34.44 1.60 -9.94
C ALA A 876 32.92 1.83 -10.01
N VAL A 877 32.17 1.45 -8.96
CA VAL A 877 30.73 1.71 -8.84
C VAL A 877 30.43 3.21 -8.80
N LEU A 878 31.09 3.97 -7.92
CA LEU A 878 30.86 5.41 -7.80
C LEU A 878 31.28 6.18 -9.05
N SER A 879 32.27 5.67 -9.78
CA SER A 879 32.73 6.18 -11.07
C SER A 879 31.82 5.80 -12.24
N GLY A 880 30.78 4.99 -12.01
CA GLY A 880 29.90 4.44 -13.06
C GLY A 880 30.63 3.57 -14.08
N VAL A 881 31.76 2.98 -13.69
CA VAL A 881 32.57 2.04 -14.50
C VAL A 881 32.08 0.61 -14.31
N TYR A 882 31.53 0.31 -13.13
CA TYR A 882 30.96 -0.98 -12.78
C TYR A 882 29.54 -0.80 -12.25
N GLU A 883 28.62 -1.66 -12.68
CA GLU A 883 27.27 -1.76 -12.12
C GLU A 883 27.16 -3.12 -11.43
N PRO A 884 26.73 -3.19 -10.15
CA PRO A 884 26.63 -4.47 -9.47
C PRO A 884 25.70 -5.45 -10.19
N ARG A 885 26.01 -6.74 -10.11
CA ARG A 885 25.33 -7.82 -10.81
C ARG A 885 23.85 -7.88 -10.48
N GLN A 886 23.50 -7.81 -9.19
CA GLN A 886 22.11 -7.85 -8.74
C GLN A 886 21.31 -6.65 -9.27
N ASN A 887 21.90 -5.45 -9.28
CA ASN A 887 21.29 -4.26 -9.89
C ASN A 887 21.08 -4.46 -11.41
N THR A 888 22.07 -4.99 -12.12
CA THR A 888 22.02 -5.23 -13.58
C THR A 888 21.00 -6.30 -13.97
N GLN A 889 20.84 -7.32 -13.14
CA GLN A 889 19.88 -8.42 -13.33
C GLN A 889 18.44 -8.01 -13.01
N GLY A 890 18.22 -6.82 -12.45
CA GLY A 890 16.92 -6.37 -11.95
C GLY A 890 16.51 -7.03 -10.63
N HIS A 891 17.46 -7.65 -9.92
CA HIS A 891 17.25 -8.22 -8.60
C HIS A 891 17.35 -7.10 -7.54
N THR A 892 16.40 -6.18 -7.59
CA THR A 892 16.33 -5.02 -6.70
C THR A 892 15.01 -4.95 -5.95
N GLY A 893 15.02 -4.34 -4.77
CA GLY A 893 13.77 -4.01 -4.08
C GLY A 893 13.97 -2.96 -2.98
N ASN A 894 12.84 -2.55 -2.40
CA ASN A 894 12.82 -1.75 -1.19
C ASN A 894 11.60 -2.13 -0.33
N GLN A 895 11.73 -2.07 0.99
CA GLN A 895 10.70 -2.38 1.96
C GLN A 895 10.86 -1.51 3.20
N ILE A 896 9.84 -0.74 3.53
CA ILE A 896 9.72 -0.03 4.81
C ILE A 896 9.37 -1.07 5.89
N PRO A 897 10.00 -1.02 7.07
CA PRO A 897 9.72 -1.94 8.16
C PRO A 897 8.29 -1.80 8.63
N ARG A 898 7.51 -2.87 8.45
CA ARG A 898 6.16 -2.96 9.02
C ARG A 898 6.29 -3.50 10.44
N GLY A 899 6.53 -2.62 11.41
CA GLY A 899 6.85 -2.99 12.79
C GLY A 899 6.22 -2.08 13.85
N ALA A 900 6.71 -2.18 15.08
CA ALA A 900 6.24 -1.51 16.31
C ALA A 900 5.81 -0.02 16.17
N ARG A 901 6.32 0.68 15.17
CA ARG A 901 6.27 2.14 15.00
C ARG A 901 5.44 2.61 13.82
N ALA A 902 4.82 1.67 13.11
CA ALA A 902 3.85 1.99 12.08
C ALA A 902 2.61 2.56 12.79
N HIS A 903 2.57 3.88 12.99
CA HIS A 903 1.45 4.56 13.63
C HIS A 903 0.23 4.37 12.74
N ALA A 904 -0.53 3.33 13.08
CA ALA A 904 -1.77 2.96 12.44
C ALA A 904 -2.85 3.98 12.79
N ILE A 905 -3.72 4.25 11.81
CA ILE A 905 -4.93 5.04 11.95
C ILE A 905 -6.12 4.19 11.51
#